data_AF-H1PLW6-F1
#
_entry.id   AF-H1PLW6-F1
#
_cell.length_a   1.000
_cell.length_b   1.000
_cell.length_c   1.000
_cell.angle_alpha   90.00
_cell.angle_beta   90.00
_cell.angle_gamma   90.00
#
_symmetry.space_group_name_H-M   'P 1'
#
loop_
_entity.id
_entity.type
_entity.pdbx_description
1 polymer ?
#
loop_
_entity_poly.entity_id
_entity_poly.type
_entity_poly.pdbx_seq_one_letter_code
_entity_poly.pdbx_strand_id
1 'polypeptide(L)'
;MKTERYSKKIFVIAVAFVMVISQIVTLAPANANTVMPVAQYVSSSGSVQNVAPNKATYNGKVNINVPITKVLAPFEADMKNAADNGWYPHGREGKNKIAYIEYNVTFPETVDIGTITKTNTSSIINGNRIVTSVNGRTVNFKMYLNDVNWASIYNYYNSDKANPDAHTVKLEIPYSITANSKAEAEKFESERITAQGNFAFYPSGTGAMFGFGLQVFNTDVASVGFTSSISDSPSFPTDVGTNGDLEGDLLLGSETEHDKVYETTKDAIMDFTGALNVAPIKQELRRLESVYNSSGVKVENINTEFEATITLPDGMEFKDANPEVALSGENGKFEITSHSILNNKVTVKLSLKNASSIKTYSQLANAVDSVDDTLKVTVKGARFSGSATPDTNYTVTGYVGGTFTAKATSANNRVINFSYKWNGKQLASGADAIAPNDLNKITFTVKYKIPDETELTATEDLMGDILIGDETEHDKVYETTKDASHEFTGLLNVKPIKDKMKQIEAAYNNPLNHRVSLDNVDTTFTASLELPAEMAFTETTPTAKLEGANGVFKITNVQKIGNKVTVTLKLVKNYSDYDEFAADIKSVDDNLKVKVSGAVFTAAAKPNTNYTVKGEISGDFKGTATMNATGKVVKFKFAWKGKQLPEGADAIAPNDLNNITFTLKYKSSSPTVVPPTPNKPVVPNKPNTGDRSNLPIYLAVAGLAGIALIGGTVFKRKKQK
;
A
#
# COMPACT_ATOMS: atom_id res chain seq x y z
N MET A 1 -16.87 -18.25 -32.69
CA MET A 1 -17.42 -17.00 -33.28
C MET A 1 -17.64 -15.97 -32.19
N LYS A 2 -16.84 -14.89 -32.17
CA LYS A 2 -17.20 -13.55 -31.67
C LYS A 2 -16.27 -12.58 -32.41
N THR A 3 -16.81 -11.49 -32.96
CA THR A 3 -16.08 -10.59 -33.88
C THR A 3 -15.51 -9.40 -33.14
N GLU A 4 -14.18 -9.31 -33.02
CA GLU A 4 -13.52 -8.09 -32.56
C GLU A 4 -13.59 -7.02 -33.66
N ARG A 5 -13.95 -5.78 -33.30
CA ARG A 5 -14.01 -4.65 -34.22
C ARG A 5 -12.80 -3.73 -34.06
N TYR A 6 -11.93 -3.79 -35.06
CA TYR A 6 -11.12 -2.69 -35.60
C TYR A 6 -10.74 -1.53 -34.68
N SER A 7 -9.43 -1.37 -34.45
CA SER A 7 -8.79 -0.07 -34.66
C SER A 7 -7.45 -0.27 -35.36
N LYS A 8 -7.45 -0.26 -36.70
CA LYS A 8 -6.22 -0.29 -37.49
C LYS A 8 -5.65 1.14 -37.55
N LYS A 9 -4.51 1.40 -36.91
CA LYS A 9 -3.68 2.58 -37.23
C LYS A 9 -3.02 2.38 -38.60
N ILE A 10 -3.77 2.63 -39.68
CA ILE A 10 -3.25 2.58 -41.05
C ILE A 10 -2.44 3.86 -41.31
N PHE A 11 -1.15 3.82 -41.02
CA PHE A 11 -0.22 4.87 -41.43
C PHE A 11 0.19 4.66 -42.89
N VAL A 12 -0.70 5.01 -43.82
CA VAL A 12 -0.42 5.03 -45.26
C VAL A 12 -0.25 6.48 -45.69
N ILE A 13 0.99 6.94 -45.67
CA ILE A 13 1.45 8.14 -46.40
C ILE A 13 2.32 7.67 -47.57
N ALA A 14 1.73 6.82 -48.41
CA ALA A 14 2.20 6.58 -49.77
C ALA A 14 1.42 7.52 -50.69
N VAL A 15 1.71 8.83 -50.60
CA VAL A 15 1.14 9.83 -51.51
C VAL A 15 1.71 9.56 -52.89
N ALA A 16 0.91 8.91 -53.73
CA ALA A 16 1.30 8.61 -55.10
C ALA A 16 1.56 9.91 -55.86
N PHE A 17 2.68 9.98 -56.59
CA PHE A 17 2.95 11.03 -57.56
C PHE A 17 1.99 10.92 -58.75
N VAL A 18 0.73 11.31 -58.55
CA VAL A 18 -0.25 11.48 -59.61
C VAL A 18 0.10 12.78 -60.35
N MET A 19 1.12 12.71 -61.20
CA MET A 19 1.32 13.71 -62.25
C MET A 19 0.11 13.65 -63.17
N VAL A 20 -0.87 14.52 -62.92
CA VAL A 20 -1.97 14.78 -63.85
C VAL A 20 -1.39 15.51 -65.06
N ILE A 21 -0.83 14.73 -65.98
CA ILE A 21 -0.46 15.18 -67.32
C ILE A 21 -1.78 15.42 -68.07
N SER A 22 -2.39 16.58 -67.82
CA SER A 22 -3.52 17.07 -68.59
C SER A 22 -3.07 17.22 -70.05
N GLN A 23 -3.75 16.49 -70.94
CA GLN A 23 -3.22 16.18 -72.26
C GLN A 23 -3.12 17.44 -73.16
N ILE A 24 -1.92 17.99 -73.28
CA ILE A 24 -1.53 18.76 -74.46
C ILE A 24 -1.11 17.74 -75.52
N VAL A 25 -1.88 17.64 -76.61
CA VAL A 25 -1.55 16.77 -77.75
C VAL A 25 -0.35 17.36 -78.48
N THR A 26 0.85 16.91 -78.14
CA THR A 26 2.09 17.30 -78.82
C THR A 26 2.32 16.45 -80.06
N LEU A 27 1.87 16.94 -81.21
CA LEU A 27 2.56 16.66 -82.47
C LEU A 27 3.98 17.23 -82.34
N ALA A 28 4.98 16.34 -82.22
CA ALA A 28 6.35 16.72 -81.87
C ALA A 28 7.02 17.58 -82.97
N PRO A 29 7.41 18.85 -82.67
CA PRO A 29 8.24 19.65 -83.56
C PRO A 29 9.71 19.17 -83.50
N ALA A 30 10.49 19.45 -84.55
CA ALA A 30 11.83 18.88 -84.74
C ALA A 30 12.93 19.37 -83.76
N ASN A 31 12.63 20.25 -82.80
CA ASN A 31 13.58 20.93 -81.91
C ASN A 31 13.28 20.62 -80.42
N ALA A 32 13.29 19.34 -80.04
CA ALA A 32 12.74 18.88 -78.75
C ALA A 32 13.61 19.13 -77.49
N ASN A 33 14.83 19.66 -77.59
CA ASN A 33 15.81 19.69 -76.49
C ASN A 33 15.93 21.03 -75.73
N THR A 34 15.23 22.09 -76.17
CA THR A 34 15.47 23.45 -75.65
C THR A 34 14.36 23.88 -74.67
N VAL A 35 14.70 23.91 -73.38
CA VAL A 35 13.77 24.22 -72.27
C VAL A 35 14.06 25.61 -71.69
N MET A 36 13.01 26.41 -71.49
CA MET A 36 13.11 27.75 -70.90
C MET A 36 13.05 27.67 -69.35
N PRO A 37 14.05 28.20 -68.62
CA PRO A 37 14.19 27.96 -67.17
C PRO A 37 13.39 28.96 -66.30
N VAL A 38 12.07 28.76 -66.23
CA VAL A 38 11.11 29.62 -65.50
C VAL A 38 10.94 29.21 -64.03
N ALA A 39 11.04 27.92 -63.70
CA ALA A 39 10.61 27.37 -62.41
C ALA A 39 11.31 28.01 -61.20
N GLN A 40 12.59 28.36 -61.35
CA GLN A 40 13.40 29.08 -60.34
C GLN A 40 12.83 30.46 -59.94
N TYR A 41 11.97 31.05 -60.77
CA TYR A 41 11.35 32.37 -60.55
C TYR A 41 9.93 32.28 -59.95
N VAL A 42 9.46 31.08 -59.62
CA VAL A 42 8.12 30.82 -59.07
C VAL A 42 8.23 30.47 -57.59
N SER A 43 7.40 31.10 -56.76
CA SER A 43 7.33 30.87 -55.31
C SER A 43 5.90 30.93 -54.81
N SER A 44 5.61 30.26 -53.70
CA SER A 44 4.38 30.43 -52.94
C SER A 44 4.68 30.84 -51.50
N SER A 45 3.80 31.64 -50.92
CA SER A 45 3.81 32.00 -49.48
C SER A 45 2.38 32.32 -49.03
N GLY A 46 2.13 32.38 -47.72
CA GLY A 46 0.79 32.64 -47.19
C GLY A 46 0.75 32.68 -45.67
N SER A 47 -0.46 32.79 -45.13
CA SER A 47 -0.73 32.77 -43.68
C SER A 47 -2.03 32.03 -43.36
N VAL A 48 -2.13 31.56 -42.11
CA VAL A 48 -3.26 30.75 -41.64
C VAL A 48 -4.17 31.59 -40.77
N GLN A 49 -5.47 31.53 -41.05
CA GLN A 49 -6.53 32.19 -40.33
C GLN A 49 -7.41 31.15 -39.62
N ASN A 50 -7.53 31.29 -38.29
CA ASN A 50 -8.44 30.47 -37.49
C ASN A 50 -9.87 31.00 -37.67
N VAL A 51 -10.79 30.16 -38.16
CA VAL A 51 -12.17 30.59 -38.49
C VAL A 51 -13.16 30.11 -37.44
N ALA A 52 -13.20 28.81 -37.17
CA ALA A 52 -14.11 28.16 -36.23
C ALA A 52 -13.50 26.83 -35.74
N PRO A 53 -14.08 26.16 -34.73
CA PRO A 53 -13.65 24.81 -34.36
C PRO A 53 -13.72 23.85 -35.56
N ASN A 54 -12.67 23.05 -35.77
CA ASN A 54 -12.42 22.25 -36.97
C ASN A 54 -12.31 23.03 -38.29
N LYS A 55 -12.14 24.36 -38.30
CA LYS A 55 -12.10 25.15 -39.54
C LYS A 55 -11.02 26.23 -39.57
N ALA A 56 -10.14 26.12 -40.55
CA ALA A 56 -9.01 27.03 -40.79
C ALA A 56 -8.89 27.37 -42.27
N THR A 57 -8.53 28.62 -42.58
CA THR A 57 -8.35 29.12 -43.95
C THR A 57 -6.88 29.47 -44.18
N TYR A 58 -6.30 28.96 -45.25
CA TYR A 58 -4.99 29.41 -45.74
C TYR A 58 -5.20 30.53 -46.75
N ASN A 59 -4.58 31.69 -46.50
CA ASN A 59 -4.56 32.85 -47.38
C ASN A 59 -3.18 32.90 -48.04
N GLY A 60 -3.09 32.45 -49.28
CA GLY A 60 -1.85 32.27 -50.03
C GLY A 60 -1.65 33.28 -51.16
N LYS A 61 -0.43 33.31 -51.70
CA LYS A 61 -0.05 34.03 -52.90
C LYS A 61 1.01 33.27 -53.68
N VAL A 62 0.78 33.04 -54.97
CA VAL A 62 1.83 32.64 -55.92
C VAL A 62 2.49 33.89 -56.46
N ASN A 63 3.82 33.94 -56.42
CA ASN A 63 4.62 35.03 -57.01
C ASN A 63 5.48 34.44 -58.13
N ILE A 64 5.41 35.05 -59.31
CA ILE A 64 6.25 34.74 -60.47
C ILE A 64 6.97 36.05 -60.82
N ASN A 65 8.30 36.10 -60.80
CA ASN A 65 9.05 37.30 -61.16
C ASN A 65 10.19 36.96 -62.12
N VAL A 66 9.91 37.02 -63.42
CA VAL A 66 10.73 36.39 -64.46
C VAL A 66 11.53 37.42 -65.26
N PRO A 67 12.87 37.41 -65.18
CA PRO A 67 13.75 38.08 -66.15
C PRO A 67 13.56 37.45 -67.54
N ILE A 68 12.87 38.15 -68.45
CA ILE A 68 12.47 37.59 -69.75
C ILE A 68 13.70 37.17 -70.57
N THR A 69 14.81 37.93 -70.47
CA THR A 69 16.06 37.61 -71.16
C THR A 69 16.75 36.35 -70.65
N LYS A 70 16.71 36.05 -69.34
CA LYS A 70 17.25 34.77 -68.82
C LYS A 70 16.42 33.56 -69.27
N VAL A 71 15.12 33.76 -69.45
CA VAL A 71 14.18 32.72 -69.91
C VAL A 71 14.23 32.50 -71.43
N LEU A 72 14.49 33.54 -72.22
CA LEU A 72 14.67 33.46 -73.68
C LEU A 72 16.13 33.22 -74.13
N ALA A 73 17.10 33.18 -73.22
CA ALA A 73 18.50 32.90 -73.55
C ALA A 73 18.73 31.59 -74.35
N PRO A 74 18.01 30.48 -74.11
CA PRO A 74 18.12 29.28 -74.94
C PRO A 74 17.65 29.46 -76.40
N PHE A 75 16.99 30.57 -76.71
CA PHE A 75 16.42 30.94 -78.01
C PHE A 75 17.19 32.12 -78.67
N GLU A 76 18.28 32.60 -78.07
CA GLU A 76 19.03 33.78 -78.53
C GLU A 76 19.59 33.65 -79.96
N ALA A 77 20.10 32.47 -80.31
CA ALA A 77 20.65 32.20 -81.64
C ALA A 77 19.59 32.28 -82.75
N ASP A 78 18.39 31.75 -82.49
CA ASP A 78 17.26 31.80 -83.43
C ASP A 78 16.66 33.20 -83.54
N MET A 79 16.59 33.96 -82.43
CA MET A 79 16.21 35.39 -82.47
C MET A 79 17.17 36.18 -83.36
N LYS A 80 18.49 35.95 -83.21
CA LYS A 80 19.49 36.59 -84.07
C LYS A 80 19.32 36.17 -85.54
N ASN A 81 19.17 34.87 -85.81
CA ASN A 81 18.98 34.35 -87.16
C ASN A 81 17.74 34.96 -87.85
N ALA A 82 16.61 35.04 -87.14
CA ALA A 82 15.39 35.65 -87.66
C ALA A 82 15.50 37.18 -87.82
N ALA A 83 16.32 37.86 -86.99
CA ALA A 83 16.66 39.27 -87.15
C ALA A 83 17.57 39.54 -88.36
N ASP A 84 18.63 38.74 -88.53
CA ASP A 84 19.58 38.81 -89.65
C ASP A 84 18.86 38.61 -91.01
N ASN A 85 17.85 37.74 -91.04
CA ASN A 85 17.00 37.49 -92.22
C ASN A 85 15.83 38.50 -92.38
N GLY A 86 15.72 39.50 -91.50
CA GLY A 86 14.70 40.55 -91.58
C GLY A 86 13.25 40.08 -91.38
N TRP A 87 13.05 38.93 -90.71
CA TRP A 87 11.72 38.32 -90.54
C TRP A 87 10.88 39.00 -89.45
N TYR A 88 9.62 38.55 -89.31
CA TYR A 88 8.64 39.10 -88.38
C TYR A 88 8.00 37.98 -87.52
N PRO A 89 7.90 38.14 -86.18
CA PRO A 89 7.30 37.14 -85.30
C PRO A 89 5.79 37.00 -85.55
N HIS A 90 5.33 35.77 -85.82
CA HIS A 90 3.90 35.49 -85.89
C HIS A 90 3.48 34.43 -84.88
N GLY A 91 2.37 34.65 -84.17
CA GLY A 91 1.83 33.72 -83.18
C GLY A 91 1.42 32.37 -83.79
N ARG A 92 1.25 31.36 -82.93
CA ARG A 92 0.81 30.00 -83.31
C ARG A 92 -0.49 29.95 -84.11
N GLU A 93 -1.34 30.97 -84.00
CA GLU A 93 -2.59 31.16 -84.74
C GLU A 93 -2.39 31.67 -86.19
N GLY A 94 -1.13 31.83 -86.64
CA GLY A 94 -0.77 32.08 -88.03
C GLY A 94 -0.38 33.53 -88.37
N LYS A 95 -0.28 33.81 -89.67
CA LYS A 95 0.20 35.09 -90.22
C LYS A 95 -0.59 36.30 -89.66
N ASN A 96 0.14 37.39 -89.39
CA ASN A 96 -0.38 38.64 -88.83
C ASN A 96 -1.07 38.49 -87.45
N LYS A 97 -0.72 37.44 -86.68
CA LYS A 97 -1.03 37.32 -85.25
C LYS A 97 0.25 37.60 -84.46
N ILE A 98 0.16 38.29 -83.33
CA ILE A 98 1.34 38.61 -82.51
C ILE A 98 1.75 37.36 -81.71
N ALA A 99 3.05 37.05 -81.68
CA ALA A 99 3.58 35.98 -80.84
C ALA A 99 3.42 36.30 -79.34
N TYR A 100 3.21 35.26 -78.52
CA TYR A 100 3.07 35.40 -77.06
C TYR A 100 3.63 34.19 -76.33
N ILE A 101 4.09 34.42 -75.11
CA ILE A 101 4.40 33.36 -74.15
C ILE A 101 3.10 33.00 -73.43
N GLU A 102 2.76 31.72 -73.46
CA GLU A 102 1.61 31.14 -72.75
C GLU A 102 2.11 30.47 -71.47
N TYR A 103 1.58 30.86 -70.31
CA TYR A 103 1.97 30.28 -69.02
C TYR A 103 0.73 29.95 -68.18
N ASN A 104 0.68 28.74 -67.62
CA ASN A 104 -0.46 28.23 -66.86
C ASN A 104 -0.02 27.92 -65.43
N VAL A 105 -0.74 28.45 -64.44
CA VAL A 105 -0.60 28.10 -63.03
C VAL A 105 -1.80 27.26 -62.62
N THR A 106 -1.58 26.00 -62.25
CA THR A 106 -2.64 25.05 -61.88
C THR A 106 -2.56 24.73 -60.40
N PHE A 107 -3.62 25.08 -59.68
CA PHE A 107 -3.83 24.70 -58.29
C PHE A 107 -4.25 23.22 -58.20
N PRO A 108 -3.83 22.48 -57.17
CA PRO A 108 -4.22 21.08 -56.99
C PRO A 108 -5.72 20.97 -56.67
N GLU A 109 -6.26 21.93 -55.89
CA GLU A 109 -7.66 22.02 -55.49
C GLU A 109 -8.36 23.27 -56.05
N THR A 110 -9.69 23.32 -55.89
CA THR A 110 -10.51 24.48 -56.25
C THR A 110 -10.33 25.56 -55.17
N VAL A 111 -9.94 26.77 -55.56
CA VAL A 111 -9.58 27.87 -54.65
C VAL A 111 -10.28 29.18 -55.02
N ASP A 112 -10.48 30.03 -54.02
CA ASP A 112 -10.97 31.40 -54.22
C ASP A 112 -9.81 32.27 -54.71
N ILE A 113 -9.76 32.58 -56.02
CA ILE A 113 -8.72 33.42 -56.63
C ILE A 113 -9.00 34.90 -56.34
N GLY A 114 -8.03 35.60 -55.74
CA GLY A 114 -8.09 37.04 -55.50
C GLY A 114 -7.64 37.89 -56.69
N THR A 115 -7.55 39.20 -56.50
CA THR A 115 -7.13 40.15 -57.54
C THR A 115 -5.70 39.87 -58.02
N ILE A 116 -5.56 39.44 -59.27
CA ILE A 116 -4.26 39.12 -59.90
C ILE A 116 -3.53 40.42 -60.28
N THR A 117 -2.33 40.63 -59.72
CA THR A 117 -1.45 41.76 -60.07
C THR A 117 -0.52 41.36 -61.22
N LYS A 118 -0.26 42.32 -62.12
CA LYS A 118 0.62 42.18 -63.28
C LYS A 118 1.52 43.40 -63.37
N THR A 119 2.81 43.21 -63.57
CA THR A 119 3.77 44.30 -63.80
C THR A 119 4.78 43.86 -64.84
N ASN A 120 5.14 44.77 -65.75
CA ASN A 120 6.15 44.51 -66.78
C ASN A 120 7.17 45.65 -66.79
N THR A 121 8.45 45.31 -66.70
CA THR A 121 9.58 46.21 -66.94
C THR A 121 10.48 45.73 -68.08
N SER A 122 10.17 44.59 -68.72
CA SER A 122 10.87 44.14 -69.92
C SER A 122 10.42 44.90 -71.17
N SER A 123 11.38 45.28 -72.01
CA SER A 123 11.17 45.92 -73.31
C SER A 123 10.65 44.94 -74.37
N ILE A 124 10.75 43.63 -74.13
CA ILE A 124 10.36 42.55 -75.05
C ILE A 124 8.83 42.36 -75.07
N ILE A 125 8.20 42.47 -73.90
CA ILE A 125 6.77 42.19 -73.67
C ILE A 125 5.94 43.48 -73.77
N ASN A 126 4.77 43.40 -74.39
CA ASN A 126 3.79 44.47 -74.36
C ASN A 126 3.00 44.41 -73.04
N GLY A 127 3.35 45.27 -72.08
CA GLY A 127 2.71 45.30 -70.75
C GLY A 127 1.20 45.50 -70.77
N ASN A 128 0.65 46.23 -71.75
CA ASN A 128 -0.79 46.41 -71.95
C ASN A 128 -1.49 45.17 -72.51
N ARG A 129 -0.74 44.13 -72.87
CA ARG A 129 -1.21 42.87 -73.47
C ARG A 129 -0.73 41.65 -72.66
N ILE A 130 -0.72 41.75 -71.33
CA ILE A 130 -0.66 40.58 -70.44
C ILE A 130 -2.09 40.15 -70.09
N VAL A 131 -2.67 39.32 -70.96
CA VAL A 131 -4.04 38.80 -70.81
C VAL A 131 -4.05 37.67 -69.78
N THR A 132 -5.14 37.58 -69.00
CA THR A 132 -5.36 36.48 -68.05
C THR A 132 -6.76 35.92 -68.16
N SER A 133 -6.91 34.61 -67.97
CA SER A 133 -8.18 33.96 -67.71
C SER A 133 -8.05 32.93 -66.58
N VAL A 134 -9.16 32.62 -65.92
CA VAL A 134 -9.25 31.55 -64.93
C VAL A 134 -10.20 30.50 -65.49
N ASN A 135 -9.76 29.25 -65.56
CA ASN A 135 -10.53 28.11 -66.06
C ASN A 135 -10.42 26.95 -65.08
N GLY A 136 -11.45 26.75 -64.26
CA GLY A 136 -11.44 25.80 -63.16
C GLY A 136 -10.30 26.08 -62.18
N ARG A 137 -9.33 25.16 -62.10
CA ARG A 137 -8.16 25.24 -61.22
C ARG A 137 -6.93 25.91 -61.86
N THR A 138 -7.02 26.35 -63.12
CA THR A 138 -5.89 26.91 -63.87
C THR A 138 -6.07 28.40 -64.13
N VAL A 139 -5.05 29.20 -63.78
CA VAL A 139 -4.90 30.60 -64.22
C VAL A 139 -3.98 30.62 -65.43
N ASN A 140 -4.51 30.99 -66.59
CA ASN A 140 -3.78 31.13 -67.85
C ASN A 140 -3.31 32.59 -68.03
N PHE A 141 -2.07 32.77 -68.47
CA PHE A 141 -1.47 34.04 -68.85
C PHE A 141 -1.04 33.99 -70.32
N LYS A 142 -1.38 35.02 -71.10
CA LYS A 142 -0.81 35.26 -72.43
C LYS A 142 -0.05 36.59 -72.41
N MET A 143 1.27 36.50 -72.49
CA MET A 143 2.19 37.64 -72.49
C MET A 143 2.63 37.90 -73.94
N TYR A 144 1.95 38.82 -74.61
CA TYR A 144 2.26 39.16 -76.01
C TYR A 144 3.58 39.93 -76.13
N LEU A 145 4.36 39.64 -77.17
CA LEU A 145 5.50 40.47 -77.55
C LEU A 145 5.04 41.86 -78.00
N ASN A 146 5.98 42.80 -78.10
CA ASN A 146 5.76 44.04 -78.84
C ASN A 146 5.61 43.77 -80.35
N ASP A 147 4.77 44.57 -81.02
CA ASP A 147 4.29 44.33 -82.40
C ASP A 147 5.31 44.82 -83.46
N VAL A 148 6.51 44.24 -83.41
CA VAL A 148 7.69 44.68 -84.19
C VAL A 148 8.45 43.49 -84.79
N ASN A 149 9.35 43.75 -85.74
CA ASN A 149 10.13 42.70 -86.40
C ASN A 149 11.19 42.07 -85.46
N TRP A 150 11.81 40.96 -85.89
CA TRP A 150 12.80 40.27 -85.05
C TRP A 150 14.03 41.12 -84.73
N ALA A 151 14.45 42.04 -85.60
CA ALA A 151 15.56 42.96 -85.31
C ALA A 151 15.22 43.90 -84.12
N SER A 152 14.00 44.43 -84.05
CA SER A 152 13.55 45.21 -82.88
C SER A 152 13.44 44.35 -81.62
N ILE A 153 12.87 43.14 -81.70
CA ILE A 153 12.80 42.21 -80.55
C ILE A 153 14.21 41.84 -80.05
N TYR A 154 15.15 41.55 -80.94
CA TYR A 154 16.53 41.22 -80.60
C TYR A 154 17.28 42.42 -80.00
N ASN A 155 17.01 43.65 -80.46
CA ASN A 155 17.54 44.86 -79.82
C ASN A 155 16.97 45.08 -78.41
N TYR A 156 15.67 44.86 -78.20
CA TYR A 156 15.06 44.88 -76.86
C TYR A 156 15.66 43.79 -75.95
N TYR A 157 15.86 42.59 -76.48
CA TYR A 157 16.54 41.50 -75.76
C TYR A 157 17.96 41.87 -75.34
N ASN A 158 18.79 42.43 -76.24
CA ASN A 158 20.15 42.84 -75.90
C ASN A 158 20.19 44.02 -74.91
N SER A 159 19.22 44.93 -74.96
CA SER A 159 19.06 46.02 -73.98
C SER A 159 18.71 45.48 -72.60
N ASP A 160 17.63 44.70 -72.49
CA ASP A 160 17.19 44.09 -71.23
C ASP A 160 18.26 43.13 -70.65
N LYS A 161 19.08 42.49 -71.51
CA LYS A 161 20.15 41.55 -71.14
C LYS A 161 21.31 42.22 -70.41
N ALA A 162 21.46 43.55 -70.50
CA ALA A 162 22.45 44.29 -69.73
C ALA A 162 22.12 44.38 -68.23
N ASN A 163 20.83 44.28 -67.85
CA ASN A 163 20.39 44.22 -66.45
C ASN A 163 19.10 43.37 -66.30
N PRO A 164 19.18 42.04 -66.47
CA PRO A 164 17.99 41.20 -66.59
C PRO A 164 17.02 41.30 -65.41
N ASP A 165 17.55 41.43 -64.20
CA ASP A 165 16.75 41.41 -62.96
C ASP A 165 16.00 42.72 -62.70
N ALA A 166 16.29 43.78 -63.48
CA ALA A 166 15.47 44.99 -63.57
C ALA A 166 14.38 44.91 -64.65
N HIS A 167 14.48 43.95 -65.58
CA HIS A 167 13.64 43.83 -66.78
C HIS A 167 12.82 42.52 -66.74
N THR A 168 11.82 42.50 -65.86
CA THR A 168 11.01 41.30 -65.57
C THR A 168 9.55 41.44 -65.99
N VAL A 169 8.87 40.31 -66.08
CA VAL A 169 7.42 40.25 -65.87
C VAL A 169 7.17 39.69 -64.47
N LYS A 170 6.45 40.47 -63.65
CA LYS A 170 5.97 40.06 -62.33
C LYS A 170 4.48 39.75 -62.40
N LEU A 171 4.09 38.57 -61.94
CA LEU A 171 2.70 38.12 -61.79
C LEU A 171 2.50 37.70 -60.34
N GLU A 172 1.39 38.14 -59.73
CA GLU A 172 1.01 37.73 -58.37
C GLU A 172 -0.44 37.25 -58.37
N ILE A 173 -0.66 36.04 -57.85
CA ILE A 173 -1.97 35.39 -57.77
C ILE A 173 -2.27 35.15 -56.28
N PRO A 174 -3.02 36.04 -55.61
CA PRO A 174 -3.60 35.74 -54.31
C PRO A 174 -4.64 34.63 -54.44
N TYR A 175 -4.73 33.74 -53.46
CA TYR A 175 -5.75 32.69 -53.40
C TYR A 175 -6.08 32.36 -51.94
N SER A 176 -7.24 31.77 -51.69
CA SER A 176 -7.52 31.13 -50.40
C SER A 176 -8.21 29.78 -50.55
N ILE A 177 -8.00 28.92 -49.54
CA ILE A 177 -8.69 27.64 -49.38
C ILE A 177 -8.96 27.38 -47.91
N THR A 178 -10.07 26.70 -47.61
CA THR A 178 -10.51 26.43 -46.23
C THR A 178 -10.61 24.94 -45.97
N ALA A 179 -9.83 24.45 -45.00
CA ALA A 179 -9.94 23.09 -44.50
C ALA A 179 -10.95 23.01 -43.35
N ASN A 180 -11.75 21.96 -43.36
CA ASN A 180 -12.87 21.67 -42.46
C ASN A 180 -12.58 20.43 -41.57
N SER A 181 -11.35 19.90 -41.65
CA SER A 181 -10.79 18.88 -40.76
C SER A 181 -9.26 18.92 -40.82
N LYS A 182 -8.58 18.37 -39.80
CA LYS A 182 -7.11 18.32 -39.80
C LYS A 182 -6.56 17.47 -40.96
N ALA A 183 -7.22 16.34 -41.28
CA ALA A 183 -6.82 15.49 -42.39
C ALA A 183 -6.95 16.18 -43.77
N GLU A 184 -7.91 17.10 -43.92
CA GLU A 184 -8.04 17.94 -45.12
C GLU A 184 -6.91 19.00 -45.19
N ALA A 185 -6.51 19.56 -44.04
CA ALA A 185 -5.36 20.46 -43.95
C ALA A 185 -4.02 19.74 -44.24
N GLU A 186 -3.79 18.57 -43.64
CA GLU A 186 -2.61 17.71 -43.88
C GLU A 186 -2.52 17.29 -45.36
N LYS A 187 -3.67 17.02 -46.01
CA LYS A 187 -3.73 16.81 -47.46
C LYS A 187 -3.25 18.05 -48.23
N PHE A 188 -3.83 19.24 -47.97
CA PHE A 188 -3.47 20.47 -48.69
C PHE A 188 -2.00 20.89 -48.51
N GLU A 189 -1.31 20.42 -47.46
CA GLU A 189 0.12 20.65 -47.23
C GLU A 189 1.00 19.68 -48.04
N SER A 190 0.51 18.46 -48.28
CA SER A 190 1.18 17.48 -49.15
C SER A 190 1.09 17.84 -50.65
N GLU A 191 0.07 18.63 -51.02
CA GLU A 191 -0.22 19.02 -52.40
C GLU A 191 0.63 20.20 -52.89
N ARG A 192 0.72 20.34 -54.22
CA ARG A 192 1.61 21.32 -54.87
C ARG A 192 0.91 22.06 -56.00
N ILE A 193 1.20 23.36 -56.10
CA ILE A 193 0.81 24.19 -57.24
C ILE A 193 1.84 23.94 -58.33
N THR A 194 1.38 23.57 -59.51
CA THR A 194 2.24 23.39 -60.68
C THR A 194 2.13 24.59 -61.62
N ALA A 195 3.22 25.01 -62.24
CA ALA A 195 3.16 26.02 -63.28
C ALA A 195 4.10 25.72 -64.45
N GLN A 196 3.58 25.82 -65.67
CA GLN A 196 4.27 25.46 -66.91
C GLN A 196 3.67 26.19 -68.11
N GLY A 197 4.44 26.31 -69.19
CA GLY A 197 4.04 27.06 -70.36
C GLY A 197 4.83 26.75 -71.62
N ASN A 198 4.56 27.52 -72.68
CA ASN A 198 5.25 27.43 -73.95
C ASN A 198 5.33 28.80 -74.63
N PHE A 199 6.34 28.99 -75.47
CA PHE A 199 6.45 30.08 -76.43
C PHE A 199 6.41 29.46 -77.83
N ALA A 200 5.30 29.67 -78.54
CA ALA A 200 5.01 29.03 -79.82
C ALA A 200 4.70 30.06 -80.91
N PHE A 201 5.50 30.07 -81.97
CA PHE A 201 5.47 31.10 -83.01
C PHE A 201 6.08 30.60 -84.33
N TYR A 202 5.71 31.25 -85.43
CA TYR A 202 6.37 31.09 -86.73
C TYR A 202 7.42 32.20 -86.90
N PRO A 203 8.67 31.88 -87.27
CA PRO A 203 9.71 32.89 -87.46
C PRO A 203 9.42 33.89 -88.58
N SER A 204 8.66 33.50 -89.61
CA SER A 204 8.39 34.33 -90.80
C SER A 204 6.96 34.18 -91.34
N GLY A 205 6.49 35.22 -92.05
CA GLY A 205 5.13 35.31 -92.59
C GLY A 205 4.78 34.30 -93.68
N THR A 206 5.77 33.66 -94.30
CA THR A 206 5.53 32.57 -95.27
C THR A 206 5.24 31.26 -94.55
N GLY A 207 6.06 30.89 -93.55
CA GLY A 207 5.78 29.72 -92.71
C GLY A 207 4.44 29.85 -91.98
N ALA A 208 4.16 31.03 -91.44
CA ALA A 208 2.89 31.37 -90.77
C ALA A 208 1.65 31.36 -91.67
N MET A 209 1.81 31.36 -93.01
CA MET A 209 0.72 31.31 -93.98
C MET A 209 0.40 29.88 -94.44
N PHE A 210 1.43 29.03 -94.51
CA PHE A 210 1.32 27.65 -95.01
C PHE A 210 1.47 26.58 -93.91
N GLY A 211 1.60 26.99 -92.64
CA GLY A 211 1.61 26.10 -91.47
C GLY A 211 2.94 25.37 -91.21
N PHE A 212 4.04 25.77 -91.85
CA PHE A 212 5.35 25.12 -91.70
C PHE A 212 6.34 25.96 -90.88
N GLY A 213 7.26 25.29 -90.18
CA GLY A 213 8.33 25.95 -89.42
C GLY A 213 7.88 26.61 -88.10
N LEU A 214 6.78 26.14 -87.49
CA LEU A 214 6.41 26.53 -86.13
C LEU A 214 7.52 26.13 -85.16
N GLN A 215 8.09 27.09 -84.45
CA GLN A 215 8.97 26.86 -83.31
C GLN A 215 8.13 26.78 -82.04
N VAL A 216 8.49 25.88 -81.13
CA VAL A 216 7.84 25.70 -79.84
C VAL A 216 8.91 25.46 -78.78
N PHE A 217 9.07 26.41 -77.88
CA PHE A 217 9.91 26.28 -76.69
C PHE A 217 9.01 26.03 -75.49
N ASN A 218 9.25 24.96 -74.73
CA ASN A 218 8.50 24.68 -73.50
C ASN A 218 9.26 25.26 -72.30
N THR A 219 8.54 25.64 -71.24
CA THR A 219 9.18 25.92 -69.95
C THR A 219 9.54 24.61 -69.24
N ASP A 220 10.39 24.71 -68.25
CA ASP A 220 10.40 23.76 -67.13
C ASP A 220 9.07 23.82 -66.33
N VAL A 221 8.87 22.86 -65.42
CA VAL A 221 7.68 22.77 -64.58
C VAL A 221 8.01 23.24 -63.17
N ALA A 222 7.44 24.39 -62.76
CA ALA A 222 7.47 24.82 -61.38
C ALA A 222 6.57 23.93 -60.51
N SER A 223 7.00 23.67 -59.27
CA SER A 223 6.27 22.82 -58.31
C SER A 223 6.45 23.37 -56.89
N VAL A 224 5.59 24.32 -56.51
CA VAL A 224 5.66 25.03 -55.21
C VAL A 224 4.60 24.50 -54.24
N GLY A 225 4.80 24.66 -52.93
CA GLY A 225 3.86 24.15 -51.92
C GLY A 225 2.49 24.81 -52.03
N PHE A 226 1.41 24.04 -51.85
CA PHE A 226 0.05 24.57 -51.97
C PHE A 226 -0.43 25.29 -50.70
N THR A 227 -0.14 24.75 -49.52
CA THR A 227 -0.39 25.41 -48.23
C THR A 227 0.78 25.15 -47.26
N SER A 228 0.80 25.79 -46.10
CA SER A 228 1.83 25.59 -45.08
C SER A 228 1.32 25.91 -43.67
N SER A 229 1.51 24.99 -42.72
CA SER A 229 1.09 25.08 -41.31
C SER A 229 -0.40 25.38 -41.09
N ILE A 230 -1.25 25.05 -42.06
CA ILE A 230 -2.70 25.02 -41.87
C ILE A 230 -3.09 23.86 -40.94
N SER A 231 -2.42 22.70 -40.99
CA SER A 231 -2.70 21.57 -40.09
C SER A 231 -2.27 21.84 -38.64
N ASP A 232 -1.31 22.75 -38.44
CA ASP A 232 -0.90 23.29 -37.15
C ASP A 232 -1.90 24.31 -36.56
N SER A 233 -2.97 24.67 -37.30
CA SER A 233 -3.94 25.66 -36.85
C SER A 233 -4.57 25.31 -35.49
N PRO A 234 -4.57 26.24 -34.52
CA PRO A 234 -5.30 26.08 -33.26
C PRO A 234 -6.79 25.77 -33.41
N SER A 235 -7.42 26.02 -34.58
CA SER A 235 -8.79 25.61 -34.87
C SER A 235 -9.01 24.09 -34.85
N PHE A 236 -7.96 23.28 -35.06
CA PHE A 236 -8.06 21.83 -35.03
C PHE A 236 -7.86 21.27 -33.60
N PRO A 237 -8.68 20.29 -33.16
CA PRO A 237 -8.54 19.71 -31.84
C PRO A 237 -7.15 19.12 -31.59
N THR A 238 -6.59 19.43 -30.42
CA THR A 238 -5.42 18.72 -29.88
C THR A 238 -5.92 17.64 -28.93
N ASP A 239 -5.70 16.37 -29.26
CA ASP A 239 -5.96 15.27 -28.31
C ASP A 239 -4.81 15.18 -27.31
N VAL A 240 -5.13 15.18 -26.02
CA VAL A 240 -4.18 15.02 -24.91
C VAL A 240 -4.64 13.89 -23.99
N GLY A 241 -3.70 13.04 -23.59
CA GLY A 241 -4.02 11.88 -22.79
C GLY A 241 -2.83 10.95 -22.65
N THR A 242 -2.70 10.36 -21.47
CA THR A 242 -1.68 9.36 -21.16
C THR A 242 -2.33 8.19 -20.44
N ASN A 243 -1.80 7.00 -20.71
CA ASN A 243 -1.96 5.86 -19.82
C ASN A 243 -0.88 6.01 -18.75
N GLY A 244 -1.27 6.26 -17.51
CA GLY A 244 -0.36 6.37 -16.37
C GLY A 244 -0.56 5.24 -15.37
N ASP A 245 0.41 5.09 -14.48
CA ASP A 245 0.22 4.38 -13.22
C ASP A 245 0.09 5.40 -12.09
N LEU A 246 -0.61 5.02 -11.03
CA LEU A 246 -0.74 5.79 -9.79
C LEU A 246 -0.33 4.90 -8.61
N GLU A 247 0.43 5.45 -7.67
CA GLU A 247 0.80 4.73 -6.45
C GLU A 247 -0.43 4.57 -5.55
N GLY A 248 -0.66 3.38 -5.04
CA GLY A 248 -1.72 3.07 -4.10
C GLY A 248 -1.28 1.98 -3.15
N ASP A 249 -2.11 1.67 -2.17
CA ASP A 249 -1.75 0.73 -1.11
C ASP A 249 -2.98 0.10 -0.46
N LEU A 250 -2.79 -0.99 0.30
CA LEU A 250 -3.80 -1.57 1.19
C LEU A 250 -3.36 -1.40 2.64
N LEU A 251 -4.27 -0.96 3.51
CA LEU A 251 -3.96 -0.69 4.91
C LEU A 251 -4.98 -1.28 5.88
N LEU A 252 -4.50 -1.61 7.08
CA LEU A 252 -5.34 -1.81 8.27
C LEU A 252 -5.09 -0.67 9.26
N GLY A 253 -6.01 0.32 9.28
CA GLY A 253 -5.84 1.55 10.04
C GLY A 253 -4.72 2.43 9.47
N SER A 254 -3.52 2.33 10.07
CA SER A 254 -2.29 2.97 9.60
C SER A 254 -1.17 1.98 9.26
N GLU A 255 -1.42 0.68 9.41
CA GLU A 255 -0.46 -0.37 9.08
C GLU A 255 -0.48 -0.67 7.57
N THR A 256 0.70 -0.80 6.96
CA THR A 256 0.90 -1.17 5.55
C THR A 256 1.51 -2.56 5.39
N GLU A 257 1.82 -3.26 6.49
CA GLU A 257 2.41 -4.62 6.53
C GLU A 257 3.87 -4.69 6.02
N HIS A 258 4.43 -3.58 5.53
CA HIS A 258 5.73 -3.50 4.85
C HIS A 258 6.92 -4.12 5.61
N ASP A 259 6.98 -3.97 6.94
CA ASP A 259 8.06 -4.53 7.77
C ASP A 259 7.90 -6.05 8.02
N LYS A 260 6.66 -6.55 8.05
CA LYS A 260 6.30 -7.94 8.36
C LYS A 260 4.78 -8.19 8.22
N VAL A 261 4.44 -9.44 7.87
CA VAL A 261 3.07 -10.01 7.91
C VAL A 261 2.32 -9.59 9.17
N TYR A 262 1.12 -9.04 8.97
CA TYR A 262 0.25 -8.60 10.06
C TYR A 262 -0.26 -9.81 10.85
N GLU A 263 -0.03 -9.82 12.17
CA GLU A 263 -0.42 -10.91 13.07
C GLU A 263 -1.59 -10.48 13.97
N THR A 264 -2.67 -11.27 13.99
CA THR A 264 -3.87 -10.98 14.80
C THR A 264 -4.55 -12.26 15.34
N THR A 265 -5.78 -12.18 15.85
CA THR A 265 -6.57 -13.32 16.37
C THR A 265 -7.57 -13.86 15.34
N LYS A 266 -8.10 -15.09 15.53
CA LYS A 266 -9.05 -15.70 14.57
C LYS A 266 -10.35 -14.90 14.43
N ASP A 267 -10.84 -14.36 15.54
CA ASP A 267 -12.11 -13.62 15.60
C ASP A 267 -11.94 -12.11 15.31
N ALA A 268 -10.76 -11.68 14.88
CA ALA A 268 -10.50 -10.29 14.52
C ALA A 268 -11.33 -9.84 13.32
N ILE A 269 -11.97 -8.67 13.48
CA ILE A 269 -12.69 -7.97 12.41
C ILE A 269 -11.77 -6.88 11.85
N MET A 270 -11.63 -6.85 10.53
CA MET A 270 -10.65 -6.05 9.79
C MET A 270 -11.34 -5.14 8.77
N ASP A 271 -11.07 -3.84 8.86
CA ASP A 271 -11.60 -2.81 7.97
C ASP A 271 -10.50 -2.35 7.01
N PHE A 272 -10.37 -3.05 5.88
CA PHE A 272 -9.32 -2.80 4.89
C PHE A 272 -9.55 -1.50 4.14
N THR A 273 -8.51 -0.67 4.05
CA THR A 273 -8.55 0.61 3.34
C THR A 273 -7.62 0.58 2.13
N GLY A 274 -8.17 0.69 0.93
CA GLY A 274 -7.41 0.99 -0.28
C GLY A 274 -7.11 2.49 -0.36
N ALA A 275 -5.83 2.86 -0.40
CA ALA A 275 -5.37 4.23 -0.61
C ALA A 275 -4.86 4.44 -2.04
N LEU A 276 -5.01 5.65 -2.59
CA LEU A 276 -4.54 6.02 -3.92
C LEU A 276 -3.99 7.44 -3.94
N ASN A 277 -2.72 7.60 -4.31
CA ASN A 277 -2.06 8.87 -4.59
C ASN A 277 -2.65 9.48 -5.88
N VAL A 278 -3.42 10.56 -5.74
CA VAL A 278 -4.06 11.29 -6.85
C VAL A 278 -3.36 12.61 -7.18
N ALA A 279 -2.27 12.96 -6.47
CA ALA A 279 -1.47 14.15 -6.76
C ALA A 279 -0.97 14.25 -8.22
N PRO A 280 -0.59 13.14 -8.91
CA PRO A 280 -0.23 13.20 -10.34
C PRO A 280 -1.37 13.69 -11.25
N ILE A 281 -2.64 13.41 -10.90
CA ILE A 281 -3.81 13.89 -11.66
C ILE A 281 -3.92 15.40 -11.54
N LYS A 282 -3.73 15.95 -10.33
CA LYS A 282 -3.73 17.40 -10.08
C LYS A 282 -2.61 18.11 -10.85
N GLN A 283 -1.40 17.53 -10.83
CA GLN A 283 -0.25 18.07 -11.56
C GLN A 283 -0.50 18.14 -13.07
N GLU A 284 -1.10 17.09 -13.67
CA GLU A 284 -1.44 17.08 -15.09
C GLU A 284 -2.53 18.12 -15.44
N LEU A 285 -3.55 18.30 -14.60
CA LEU A 285 -4.55 19.36 -14.80
C LEU A 285 -3.93 20.76 -14.71
N ARG A 286 -3.07 21.03 -13.72
CA ARG A 286 -2.33 22.31 -13.62
C ARG A 286 -1.40 22.51 -14.84
N ARG A 287 -0.74 21.47 -15.34
CA ARG A 287 0.10 21.53 -16.56
C ARG A 287 -0.74 21.96 -17.77
N LEU A 288 -1.96 21.45 -17.90
CA LEU A 288 -2.86 21.79 -19.00
C LEU A 288 -3.33 23.25 -19.00
N GLU A 289 -3.40 23.93 -17.85
CA GLU A 289 -3.78 25.36 -17.79
C GLU A 289 -2.83 26.23 -18.63
N SER A 290 -1.52 25.94 -18.57
CA SER A 290 -0.49 26.61 -19.37
C SER A 290 -0.62 26.41 -20.89
N VAL A 291 -1.42 25.42 -21.33
CA VAL A 291 -1.64 25.09 -22.75
C VAL A 291 -2.77 25.92 -23.38
N TYR A 292 -3.60 26.58 -22.56
CA TYR A 292 -4.67 27.47 -23.03
C TYR A 292 -4.28 28.94 -23.05
N ASN A 293 -3.46 29.40 -22.09
CA ASN A 293 -3.08 30.81 -21.89
C ASN A 293 -4.25 31.81 -22.06
N SER A 294 -5.45 31.42 -21.61
CA SER A 294 -6.68 32.20 -21.76
C SER A 294 -7.66 31.88 -20.63
N SER A 295 -8.39 32.91 -20.17
CA SER A 295 -9.46 32.77 -19.19
C SER A 295 -10.77 32.32 -19.86
N GLY A 296 -11.72 31.82 -19.05
CA GLY A 296 -13.06 31.46 -19.53
C GLY A 296 -13.14 30.20 -20.41
N VAL A 297 -12.10 29.35 -20.42
CA VAL A 297 -12.11 28.06 -21.13
C VAL A 297 -13.34 27.23 -20.70
N LYS A 298 -14.24 26.98 -21.65
CA LYS A 298 -15.42 26.13 -21.47
C LYS A 298 -14.98 24.68 -21.38
N VAL A 299 -15.63 23.88 -20.54
CA VAL A 299 -15.51 22.42 -20.54
C VAL A 299 -16.88 21.77 -20.74
N GLU A 300 -16.91 20.69 -21.50
CA GLU A 300 -18.07 19.85 -21.80
C GLU A 300 -17.68 18.37 -21.87
N ASN A 301 -18.67 17.47 -21.93
CA ASN A 301 -18.49 16.01 -22.05
C ASN A 301 -17.61 15.39 -20.97
N ILE A 302 -17.65 15.92 -19.74
CA ILE A 302 -16.91 15.39 -18.58
C ILE A 302 -17.46 14.00 -18.24
N ASN A 303 -16.58 13.00 -18.28
CA ASN A 303 -16.84 11.65 -17.82
C ASN A 303 -15.65 11.14 -17.00
N THR A 304 -15.93 10.70 -15.78
CA THR A 304 -14.97 10.07 -14.87
C THR A 304 -15.55 8.75 -14.40
N GLU A 305 -14.84 7.65 -14.62
CA GLU A 305 -15.19 6.36 -14.06
C GLU A 305 -13.93 5.74 -13.46
N PHE A 306 -13.90 5.65 -12.14
CA PHE A 306 -12.90 4.90 -11.38
C PHE A 306 -13.54 3.64 -10.79
N GLU A 307 -12.81 2.54 -10.82
CA GLU A 307 -13.18 1.28 -10.19
C GLU A 307 -12.09 0.88 -9.20
N ALA A 308 -12.47 0.70 -7.94
CA ALA A 308 -11.65 0.13 -6.88
C ALA A 308 -12.24 -1.23 -6.49
N THR A 309 -11.40 -2.23 -6.23
CA THR A 309 -11.86 -3.55 -5.80
C THR A 309 -10.93 -4.15 -4.76
N ILE A 310 -11.50 -4.86 -3.80
CA ILE A 310 -10.74 -5.68 -2.85
C ILE A 310 -11.25 -7.13 -2.92
N THR A 311 -10.33 -8.08 -2.93
CA THR A 311 -10.63 -9.52 -2.99
C THR A 311 -9.93 -10.22 -1.85
N LEU A 312 -10.72 -10.82 -0.95
CA LEU A 312 -10.22 -11.65 0.14
C LEU A 312 -9.79 -13.02 -0.40
N PRO A 313 -8.71 -13.65 0.10
CA PRO A 313 -8.30 -14.99 -0.30
C PRO A 313 -9.23 -16.07 0.26
N ASP A 314 -9.10 -17.29 -0.26
CA ASP A 314 -9.73 -18.47 0.34
C ASP A 314 -9.31 -18.61 1.81
N GLY A 315 -10.28 -18.86 2.70
CA GLY A 315 -10.06 -18.85 4.14
C GLY A 315 -10.41 -17.51 4.81
N MET A 316 -10.70 -16.45 4.05
CA MET A 316 -11.26 -15.20 4.57
C MET A 316 -12.66 -14.90 4.00
N GLU A 317 -13.45 -14.12 4.73
CA GLU A 317 -14.84 -13.78 4.38
C GLU A 317 -15.23 -12.40 4.94
N PHE A 318 -16.31 -11.81 4.42
CA PHE A 318 -16.95 -10.63 5.04
C PHE A 318 -18.01 -11.09 6.04
N LYS A 319 -18.08 -10.43 7.21
CA LYS A 319 -19.04 -10.74 8.28
C LYS A 319 -20.49 -10.50 7.86
N ASP A 320 -20.71 -9.54 6.96
CA ASP A 320 -22.02 -9.10 6.46
C ASP A 320 -22.14 -9.44 4.97
N ALA A 321 -23.35 -9.84 4.53
CA ALA A 321 -23.63 -10.12 3.12
C ALA A 321 -23.59 -8.88 2.20
N ASN A 322 -23.51 -7.68 2.77
CA ASN A 322 -23.27 -6.42 2.08
C ASN A 322 -22.43 -5.53 3.02
N PRO A 323 -21.09 -5.60 2.98
CA PRO A 323 -20.23 -4.85 3.88
C PRO A 323 -20.36 -3.34 3.65
N GLU A 324 -20.19 -2.57 4.73
CA GLU A 324 -20.18 -1.11 4.66
C GLU A 324 -18.94 -0.63 3.88
N VAL A 325 -19.13 0.29 2.93
CA VAL A 325 -18.06 0.93 2.16
C VAL A 325 -18.06 2.43 2.47
N ALA A 326 -16.91 2.96 2.86
CA ALA A 326 -16.70 4.38 3.10
C ALA A 326 -15.69 4.97 2.11
N LEU A 327 -15.94 6.22 1.72
CA LEU A 327 -15.02 7.07 0.94
C LEU A 327 -14.50 8.17 1.85
N SER A 328 -13.22 8.51 1.74
CA SER A 328 -12.62 9.65 2.46
C SER A 328 -11.48 10.29 1.66
N GLY A 329 -11.21 11.57 1.95
CA GLY A 329 -10.30 12.42 1.19
C GLY A 329 -10.91 13.01 -0.10
N GLU A 330 -12.18 12.72 -0.39
CA GLU A 330 -12.88 13.21 -1.58
C GLU A 330 -13.41 14.64 -1.46
N ASN A 331 -13.49 15.18 -0.22
CA ASN A 331 -13.94 16.52 0.15
C ASN A 331 -15.25 16.94 -0.54
N GLY A 332 -16.20 15.98 -0.63
CA GLY A 332 -17.50 16.14 -1.29
C GLY A 332 -17.45 16.31 -2.81
N LYS A 333 -16.30 16.06 -3.47
CA LYS A 333 -16.09 16.24 -4.93
C LYS A 333 -16.24 14.96 -5.73
N PHE A 334 -15.96 13.80 -5.14
CA PHE A 334 -16.26 12.50 -5.72
C PHE A 334 -17.34 11.80 -4.88
N GLU A 335 -18.00 10.81 -5.47
CA GLU A 335 -19.00 9.98 -4.79
C GLU A 335 -18.91 8.54 -5.27
N ILE A 336 -19.27 7.60 -4.38
CA ILE A 336 -19.52 6.19 -4.76
C ILE A 336 -20.83 6.15 -5.53
N THR A 337 -20.79 5.75 -6.80
CA THR A 337 -21.98 5.63 -7.67
C THR A 337 -22.63 4.24 -7.57
N SER A 338 -21.83 3.22 -7.27
CA SER A 338 -22.30 1.89 -6.92
C SER A 338 -21.20 1.11 -6.19
N HIS A 339 -21.61 0.17 -5.35
CA HIS A 339 -20.75 -0.93 -4.94
C HIS A 339 -21.51 -2.25 -5.11
N SER A 340 -20.76 -3.34 -5.24
CA SER A 340 -21.31 -4.69 -5.38
C SER A 340 -20.35 -5.71 -4.77
N ILE A 341 -20.91 -6.85 -4.35
CA ILE A 341 -20.13 -8.00 -3.88
C ILE A 341 -20.41 -9.21 -4.79
N LEU A 342 -19.37 -9.97 -5.10
CA LEU A 342 -19.45 -11.25 -5.79
C LEU A 342 -18.45 -12.21 -5.12
N ASN A 343 -18.98 -13.20 -4.42
CA ASN A 343 -18.21 -14.11 -3.57
C ASN A 343 -17.36 -13.31 -2.54
N ASN A 344 -16.05 -13.49 -2.59
CA ASN A 344 -15.01 -12.85 -1.77
C ASN A 344 -14.51 -11.49 -2.31
N LYS A 345 -15.10 -10.98 -3.41
CA LYS A 345 -14.71 -9.72 -4.05
C LYS A 345 -15.75 -8.62 -3.86
N VAL A 346 -15.33 -7.47 -3.33
CA VAL A 346 -16.10 -6.21 -3.37
C VAL A 346 -15.54 -5.32 -4.48
N THR A 347 -16.44 -4.77 -5.30
CA THR A 347 -16.15 -3.74 -6.32
C THR A 347 -16.89 -2.45 -5.96
N VAL A 348 -16.20 -1.32 -6.10
CA VAL A 348 -16.69 0.03 -5.79
C VAL A 348 -16.42 0.92 -7.00
N LYS A 349 -17.43 1.66 -7.47
CA LYS A 349 -17.31 2.64 -8.56
C LYS A 349 -17.43 4.05 -8.05
N LEU A 350 -16.58 4.93 -8.57
CA LEU A 350 -16.47 6.33 -8.14
C LEU A 350 -16.49 7.27 -9.35
N SER A 351 -17.13 8.42 -9.19
CA SER A 351 -17.14 9.50 -10.20
C SER A 351 -17.13 10.89 -9.56
N LEU A 352 -16.75 11.90 -10.35
CA LEU A 352 -16.82 13.32 -10.00
C LEU A 352 -18.29 13.74 -9.82
N LYS A 353 -18.64 14.12 -8.59
CA LYS A 353 -19.98 14.50 -8.16
C LYS A 353 -20.45 15.75 -8.90
N ASN A 354 -21.70 15.73 -9.37
CA ASN A 354 -22.31 16.85 -10.13
C ASN A 354 -21.50 17.31 -11.37
N ALA A 355 -20.77 16.42 -12.05
CA ALA A 355 -19.96 16.75 -13.22
C ALA A 355 -20.71 17.54 -14.32
N SER A 356 -22.02 17.31 -14.47
CA SER A 356 -22.90 18.04 -15.38
C SER A 356 -23.04 19.54 -15.06
N SER A 357 -22.78 19.97 -13.83
CA SER A 357 -22.82 21.37 -13.38
C SER A 357 -21.51 22.12 -13.63
N ILE A 358 -20.41 21.42 -13.90
CA ILE A 358 -19.11 22.01 -14.22
C ILE A 358 -19.12 22.48 -15.69
N LYS A 359 -18.89 23.78 -15.91
CA LYS A 359 -18.96 24.44 -17.24
C LYS A 359 -17.64 25.06 -17.69
N THR A 360 -16.69 25.30 -16.78
CA THR A 360 -15.38 25.91 -17.10
C THR A 360 -14.23 25.05 -16.61
N TYR A 361 -13.05 25.24 -17.20
CA TYR A 361 -11.85 24.50 -16.82
C TYR A 361 -11.45 24.78 -15.36
N SER A 362 -11.54 26.03 -14.90
CA SER A 362 -11.25 26.37 -13.51
C SER A 362 -12.22 25.70 -12.52
N GLN A 363 -13.49 25.48 -12.87
CA GLN A 363 -14.40 24.72 -12.01
C GLN A 363 -13.99 23.23 -11.91
N LEU A 364 -13.53 22.63 -13.02
CA LEU A 364 -13.00 21.26 -13.03
C LEU A 364 -11.70 21.16 -12.22
N ALA A 365 -10.73 22.05 -12.50
CA ALA A 365 -9.44 22.10 -11.82
C ALA A 365 -9.63 22.27 -10.32
N ASN A 366 -10.37 23.30 -9.88
CA ASN A 366 -10.64 23.54 -8.45
C ASN A 366 -11.35 22.36 -7.77
N ALA A 367 -12.21 21.60 -8.48
CA ALA A 367 -12.84 20.42 -7.92
C ALA A 367 -11.81 19.31 -7.65
N VAL A 368 -10.96 18.97 -8.63
CA VAL A 368 -9.95 17.90 -8.47
C VAL A 368 -8.80 18.33 -7.55
N ASP A 369 -8.42 19.61 -7.56
CA ASP A 369 -7.37 20.17 -6.69
C ASP A 369 -7.75 20.09 -5.21
N SER A 370 -9.05 20.30 -4.90
CA SER A 370 -9.61 20.26 -3.55
C SER A 370 -9.90 18.88 -2.97
N VAL A 371 -9.68 17.80 -3.73
CA VAL A 371 -9.54 16.43 -3.18
C VAL A 371 -8.24 16.40 -2.35
N ASP A 372 -8.09 15.50 -1.38
CA ASP A 372 -6.79 15.27 -0.73
C ASP A 372 -5.76 14.71 -1.75
N ASP A 373 -4.46 14.67 -1.40
CA ASP A 373 -3.47 14.02 -2.28
C ASP A 373 -3.57 12.49 -2.25
N THR A 374 -4.20 11.92 -1.22
CA THR A 374 -4.50 10.49 -1.09
C THR A 374 -6.01 10.26 -0.93
N LEU A 375 -6.66 9.71 -1.95
CA LEU A 375 -8.05 9.26 -1.88
C LEU A 375 -8.12 7.88 -1.21
N LYS A 376 -9.11 7.62 -0.37
CA LYS A 376 -9.22 6.36 0.39
C LYS A 376 -10.61 5.73 0.31
N VAL A 377 -10.65 4.42 0.05
CA VAL A 377 -11.86 3.58 0.07
C VAL A 377 -11.70 2.49 1.12
N THR A 378 -12.52 2.51 2.17
CA THR A 378 -12.52 1.51 3.24
C THR A 378 -13.68 0.53 3.04
N VAL A 379 -13.40 -0.77 3.05
CA VAL A 379 -14.39 -1.85 3.04
C VAL A 379 -14.33 -2.55 4.39
N LYS A 380 -15.43 -2.48 5.14
CA LYS A 380 -15.47 -2.93 6.53
C LYS A 380 -15.80 -4.41 6.68
N GLY A 381 -15.39 -4.99 7.80
CA GLY A 381 -15.95 -6.25 8.29
C GLY A 381 -15.37 -7.53 7.69
N ALA A 382 -14.16 -7.50 7.13
CA ALA A 382 -13.46 -8.73 6.75
C ALA A 382 -13.04 -9.53 8.00
N ARG A 383 -12.98 -10.86 7.90
CA ARG A 383 -12.52 -11.75 8.98
C ARG A 383 -11.95 -13.05 8.41
N PHE A 384 -11.36 -13.87 9.28
CA PHE A 384 -11.10 -15.26 8.95
C PHE A 384 -12.39 -16.08 8.94
N SER A 385 -12.49 -17.00 7.99
CA SER A 385 -13.60 -17.95 7.90
C SER A 385 -13.44 -19.12 8.88
N GLY A 386 -14.49 -19.94 9.01
CA GLY A 386 -14.43 -21.17 9.80
C GLY A 386 -13.28 -22.10 9.36
N SER A 387 -13.03 -22.22 8.05
CA SER A 387 -11.99 -23.08 7.47
C SER A 387 -10.57 -22.50 7.52
N ALA A 388 -10.38 -21.29 8.04
CA ALA A 388 -9.06 -20.71 8.21
C ALA A 388 -8.19 -21.51 9.21
N THR A 389 -6.89 -21.57 8.95
CA THR A 389 -5.87 -22.27 9.74
C THR A 389 -4.86 -21.28 10.34
N PRO A 390 -4.29 -21.57 11.53
CA PRO A 390 -3.33 -20.67 12.19
C PRO A 390 -2.00 -20.65 11.44
N ASP A 391 -1.24 -19.58 11.67
CA ASP A 391 0.07 -19.27 11.07
C ASP A 391 0.13 -19.41 9.54
N THR A 392 -1.05 -19.38 8.90
CA THR A 392 -1.23 -19.42 7.45
C THR A 392 -1.36 -17.99 6.93
N ASN A 393 -0.57 -17.64 5.92
CA ASN A 393 -0.62 -16.30 5.31
C ASN A 393 -1.83 -16.19 4.38
N TYR A 394 -2.63 -15.15 4.60
CA TYR A 394 -3.80 -14.79 3.80
C TYR A 394 -3.56 -13.43 3.14
N THR A 395 -3.14 -13.46 1.88
CA THR A 395 -2.87 -12.27 1.07
C THR A 395 -4.16 -11.70 0.48
N VAL A 396 -4.60 -10.55 0.98
CA VAL A 396 -5.71 -9.78 0.41
C VAL A 396 -5.18 -9.00 -0.80
N THR A 397 -5.99 -8.94 -1.87
CA THR A 397 -5.58 -8.29 -3.13
C THR A 397 -6.47 -7.10 -3.47
N GLY A 398 -5.82 -5.98 -3.81
CA GLY A 398 -6.42 -4.73 -4.22
C GLY A 398 -6.24 -4.49 -5.72
N TYR A 399 -7.22 -3.83 -6.31
CA TYR A 399 -7.10 -3.16 -7.60
C TYR A 399 -7.71 -1.77 -7.47
N VAL A 400 -7.11 -0.79 -8.13
CA VAL A 400 -7.78 0.47 -8.46
C VAL A 400 -7.36 0.90 -9.84
N GLY A 401 -8.24 1.59 -10.55
CA GLY A 401 -7.96 2.19 -11.85
C GLY A 401 -9.12 3.06 -12.29
N GLY A 402 -8.96 3.73 -13.42
CA GLY A 402 -10.04 4.56 -13.95
C GLY A 402 -9.72 5.28 -15.23
N THR A 403 -10.70 6.03 -15.72
CA THR A 403 -10.59 6.88 -16.89
C THR A 403 -11.17 8.26 -16.61
N PHE A 404 -10.58 9.27 -17.25
CA PHE A 404 -11.10 10.63 -17.28
C PHE A 404 -11.07 11.14 -18.71
N THR A 405 -12.25 11.50 -19.22
CA THR A 405 -12.42 12.21 -20.49
C THR A 405 -13.20 13.50 -20.29
N ALA A 406 -12.90 14.49 -21.11
CA ALA A 406 -13.65 15.73 -21.24
C ALA A 406 -13.23 16.44 -22.54
N LYS A 407 -13.88 17.55 -22.86
CA LYS A 407 -13.48 18.45 -23.96
C LYS A 407 -13.43 19.88 -23.45
N ALA A 408 -12.31 20.56 -23.68
CA ALA A 408 -12.13 21.99 -23.43
C ALA A 408 -12.22 22.80 -24.72
N THR A 409 -12.68 24.05 -24.62
CA THR A 409 -12.69 25.02 -25.73
C THR A 409 -12.44 26.43 -25.18
N SER A 410 -11.38 27.08 -25.65
CA SER A 410 -11.02 28.46 -25.28
C SER A 410 -11.73 29.51 -26.15
N ALA A 411 -11.64 30.78 -25.75
CA ALA A 411 -12.27 31.90 -26.44
C ALA A 411 -11.79 32.11 -27.90
N ASN A 412 -10.59 31.62 -28.26
CA ASN A 412 -10.05 31.64 -29.63
C ASN A 412 -10.36 30.37 -30.44
N ASN A 413 -11.42 29.63 -30.08
CA ASN A 413 -11.86 28.38 -30.71
C ASN A 413 -10.86 27.20 -30.66
N ARG A 414 -9.77 27.28 -29.88
CA ARG A 414 -8.86 26.17 -29.68
C ARG A 414 -9.51 25.08 -28.84
N VAL A 415 -9.65 23.90 -29.42
CA VAL A 415 -10.25 22.72 -28.80
C VAL A 415 -9.15 21.78 -28.32
N ILE A 416 -9.34 21.22 -27.12
CA ILE A 416 -8.49 20.15 -26.58
C ILE A 416 -9.39 19.06 -26.02
N ASN A 417 -9.15 17.81 -26.41
CA ASN A 417 -9.87 16.66 -25.88
C ASN A 417 -8.97 15.92 -24.88
N PHE A 418 -9.50 15.64 -23.69
CA PHE A 418 -8.80 14.89 -22.66
C PHE A 418 -9.18 13.41 -22.73
N SER A 419 -8.21 12.51 -22.64
CA SER A 419 -8.43 11.06 -22.60
C SER A 419 -7.36 10.33 -21.78
N TYR A 420 -7.52 10.36 -20.45
CA TYR A 420 -6.59 9.72 -19.51
C TYR A 420 -7.10 8.36 -19.05
N LYS A 421 -6.16 7.45 -18.79
CA LYS A 421 -6.40 6.19 -18.09
C LYS A 421 -5.33 5.97 -17.03
N TRP A 422 -5.72 5.51 -15.85
CA TRP A 422 -4.80 5.14 -14.77
C TRP A 422 -5.04 3.72 -14.27
N ASN A 423 -3.97 3.08 -13.80
CA ASN A 423 -4.01 1.84 -13.03
C ASN A 423 -3.23 2.04 -11.73
N GLY A 424 -3.67 1.41 -10.65
CA GLY A 424 -2.96 1.40 -9.36
C GLY A 424 -1.78 0.45 -9.37
N LYS A 425 -0.70 0.83 -8.69
CA LYS A 425 0.48 0.04 -8.37
C LYS A 425 0.85 0.22 -6.90
N GLN A 426 1.42 -0.79 -6.26
CA GLN A 426 1.74 -0.68 -4.83
C GLN A 426 2.88 0.32 -4.60
N LEU A 427 2.67 1.21 -3.63
CA LEU A 427 3.68 2.14 -3.15
C LEU A 427 4.87 1.35 -2.59
N ALA A 428 6.10 1.68 -3.01
CA ALA A 428 7.28 0.90 -2.65
C ALA A 428 7.56 0.83 -1.13
N SER A 429 7.20 1.88 -0.37
CA SER A 429 7.30 1.93 1.10
C SER A 429 6.08 1.35 1.84
N GLY A 430 5.12 0.79 1.10
CA GLY A 430 3.99 0.02 1.61
C GLY A 430 3.93 -1.38 1.00
N ALA A 431 5.01 -1.84 0.36
CA ALA A 431 5.04 -3.11 -0.35
C ALA A 431 4.98 -4.30 0.63
N ASP A 432 3.96 -5.14 0.47
CA ASP A 432 3.70 -6.39 1.21
C ASP A 432 4.99 -7.17 1.53
N ALA A 433 5.20 -7.56 2.79
CA ALA A 433 6.49 -8.07 3.25
C ALA A 433 6.85 -9.45 2.70
N ILE A 434 5.89 -10.21 2.14
CA ILE A 434 6.17 -11.45 1.41
C ILE A 434 6.25 -11.25 -0.11
N ALA A 435 5.86 -10.09 -0.62
CA ALA A 435 5.94 -9.72 -2.04
C ALA A 435 6.65 -8.36 -2.34
N PRO A 436 7.75 -7.97 -1.64
CA PRO A 436 8.27 -6.59 -1.64
C PRO A 436 8.86 -6.07 -2.97
N ASN A 437 8.80 -6.87 -4.04
CA ASN A 437 9.26 -6.51 -5.38
C ASN A 437 8.14 -6.55 -6.44
N ASP A 438 6.92 -7.01 -6.13
CA ASP A 438 5.83 -7.14 -7.10
C ASP A 438 4.83 -5.98 -7.05
N LEU A 439 5.35 -4.76 -7.19
CA LEU A 439 4.58 -3.51 -7.13
C LEU A 439 3.50 -3.36 -8.22
N ASN A 440 3.33 -4.35 -9.11
CA ASN A 440 2.28 -4.36 -10.14
C ASN A 440 0.94 -4.90 -9.63
N LYS A 441 0.92 -5.48 -8.43
CA LYS A 441 -0.29 -5.79 -7.66
C LYS A 441 -0.28 -4.92 -6.41
N ILE A 442 -1.46 -4.63 -5.84
CA ILE A 442 -1.57 -4.09 -4.49
C ILE A 442 -1.99 -5.26 -3.59
N THR A 443 -1.17 -5.64 -2.62
CA THR A 443 -1.47 -6.73 -1.69
C THR A 443 -1.20 -6.37 -0.25
N PHE A 444 -1.81 -7.08 0.68
CA PHE A 444 -1.55 -6.98 2.11
C PHE A 444 -1.72 -8.37 2.72
N THR A 445 -0.70 -8.87 3.42
CA THR A 445 -0.72 -10.25 3.94
C THR A 445 -0.97 -10.31 5.45
N VAL A 446 -2.06 -10.96 5.84
CA VAL A 446 -2.45 -11.14 7.24
C VAL A 446 -2.47 -12.62 7.65
N LYS A 447 -2.20 -12.91 8.92
CA LYS A 447 -2.43 -14.23 9.50
C LYS A 447 -2.94 -14.12 10.94
N TYR A 448 -3.54 -15.20 11.44
CA TYR A 448 -3.82 -15.33 12.87
C TYR A 448 -2.98 -16.43 13.51
N LYS A 449 -2.79 -16.32 14.83
CA LYS A 449 -2.14 -17.37 15.65
C LYS A 449 -3.14 -18.04 16.57
N ILE A 450 -2.90 -19.32 16.89
CA ILE A 450 -3.43 -19.88 18.14
C ILE A 450 -2.60 -19.23 19.28
N PRO A 451 -3.23 -18.70 20.35
CA PRO A 451 -2.47 -18.17 21.47
C PRO A 451 -1.64 -19.25 22.14
N ASP A 452 -0.42 -18.92 22.58
CA ASP A 452 0.43 -19.85 23.33
C ASP A 452 -0.33 -20.42 24.54
N GLU A 453 -0.47 -21.74 24.63
CA GLU A 453 -0.95 -22.41 25.83
C GLU A 453 0.22 -23.02 26.59
N THR A 454 0.25 -22.86 27.91
CA THR A 454 1.24 -23.47 28.81
C THR A 454 0.51 -24.10 29.99
N GLU A 455 0.83 -25.35 30.34
CA GLU A 455 0.34 -25.99 31.55
C GLU A 455 1.44 -26.04 32.62
N LEU A 456 1.18 -25.46 33.79
CA LEU A 456 2.03 -25.49 34.97
C LEU A 456 1.52 -26.54 35.96
N THR A 457 2.16 -27.71 35.98
CA THR A 457 1.86 -28.77 36.95
C THR A 457 2.98 -28.94 37.96
N ALA A 458 2.63 -29.25 39.22
CA ALA A 458 3.60 -29.60 40.26
C ALA A 458 2.94 -30.50 41.32
N THR A 459 3.75 -31.31 42.00
CA THR A 459 3.37 -31.99 43.24
C THR A 459 4.51 -31.85 44.22
N GLU A 460 4.28 -31.15 45.34
CA GLU A 460 5.34 -30.69 46.23
C GLU A 460 5.03 -31.00 47.71
N ASP A 461 6.07 -31.04 48.54
CA ASP A 461 5.90 -31.14 49.98
C ASP A 461 5.49 -29.78 50.55
N LEU A 462 4.56 -29.79 51.51
CA LEU A 462 4.04 -28.60 52.19
C LEU A 462 4.20 -28.82 53.69
N MET A 463 5.12 -28.08 54.30
CA MET A 463 5.55 -28.34 55.67
C MET A 463 4.47 -27.94 56.67
N GLY A 464 4.30 -28.75 57.70
CA GLY A 464 3.33 -28.54 58.76
C GLY A 464 3.77 -29.22 60.05
N ASP A 465 2.97 -29.09 61.10
CA ASP A 465 3.31 -29.62 62.42
C ASP A 465 2.05 -29.77 63.31
N ILE A 466 2.18 -30.42 64.46
CA ILE A 466 1.15 -30.46 65.50
C ILE A 466 1.69 -29.79 66.76
N LEU A 467 0.94 -28.86 67.33
CA LEU A 467 1.33 -28.14 68.55
C LEU A 467 0.24 -28.19 69.63
N ILE A 468 0.64 -28.06 70.89
CA ILE A 468 -0.25 -27.69 71.99
C ILE A 468 0.15 -26.29 72.49
N GLY A 469 -0.66 -25.28 72.16
CA GLY A 469 -0.27 -23.88 72.29
C GLY A 469 0.78 -23.50 71.26
N ASP A 470 2.00 -23.23 71.71
CA ASP A 470 3.19 -22.97 70.87
C ASP A 470 4.32 -23.99 71.12
N GLU A 471 4.04 -25.09 71.83
CA GLU A 471 4.96 -26.22 72.07
C GLU A 471 4.84 -27.26 70.95
N THR A 472 5.96 -27.60 70.32
CA THR A 472 6.10 -28.56 69.21
C THR A 472 6.57 -29.94 69.66
N GLU A 473 6.87 -30.13 70.96
CA GLU A 473 7.42 -31.38 71.54
C GLU A 473 8.87 -31.72 71.13
N HIS A 474 9.46 -31.01 70.18
CA HIS A 474 10.78 -31.27 69.57
C HIS A 474 11.94 -31.57 70.54
N ASP A 475 12.01 -30.88 71.69
CA ASP A 475 13.05 -31.13 72.71
C ASP A 475 12.78 -32.37 73.57
N LYS A 476 11.50 -32.73 73.80
CA LYS A 476 11.06 -33.81 74.71
C LYS A 476 9.54 -34.04 74.65
N VAL A 477 9.15 -35.31 74.85
CA VAL A 477 7.76 -35.77 75.07
C VAL A 477 6.95 -34.85 75.99
N TYR A 478 5.82 -34.37 75.46
CA TYR A 478 4.91 -33.45 76.14
C TYR A 478 4.31 -34.10 77.40
N GLU A 479 4.52 -33.48 78.56
CA GLU A 479 4.11 -34.05 79.85
C GLU A 479 2.92 -33.31 80.48
N THR A 480 1.83 -34.03 80.76
CA THR A 480 0.58 -33.42 81.25
C THR A 480 -0.14 -34.27 82.32
N THR A 481 -1.43 -34.01 82.60
CA THR A 481 -2.27 -34.77 83.55
C THR A 481 -3.32 -35.63 82.83
N LYS A 482 -3.87 -36.65 83.49
CA LYS A 482 -4.80 -37.61 82.85
C LYS A 482 -6.08 -36.92 82.36
N ASP A 483 -6.58 -36.00 83.18
CA ASP A 483 -7.88 -35.34 83.00
C ASP A 483 -7.76 -34.01 82.24
N ALA A 484 -6.60 -33.74 81.63
CA ALA A 484 -6.41 -32.58 80.75
C ALA A 484 -7.18 -32.75 79.44
N SER A 485 -7.81 -31.66 78.99
CA SER A 485 -8.36 -31.52 77.65
C SER A 485 -7.43 -30.65 76.81
N HIS A 486 -6.97 -31.18 75.69
CA HIS A 486 -6.03 -30.51 74.79
C HIS A 486 -6.73 -29.84 73.61
N GLU A 487 -6.22 -28.67 73.23
CA GLU A 487 -6.40 -28.09 71.91
C GLU A 487 -5.14 -28.37 71.10
N PHE A 488 -5.27 -29.19 70.06
CA PHE A 488 -4.21 -29.46 69.11
C PHE A 488 -4.29 -28.45 67.96
N THR A 489 -3.16 -27.85 67.62
CA THR A 489 -3.02 -26.94 66.48
C THR A 489 -2.27 -27.65 65.36
N GLY A 490 -2.96 -27.95 64.26
CA GLY A 490 -2.30 -28.29 62.99
C GLY A 490 -1.74 -27.01 62.37
N LEU A 491 -0.41 -26.90 62.29
CA LEU A 491 0.31 -25.84 61.62
C LEU A 491 0.51 -26.19 60.14
N LEU A 492 0.41 -25.21 59.25
CA LEU A 492 0.62 -25.39 57.82
C LEU A 492 1.34 -24.18 57.20
N ASN A 493 2.58 -24.38 56.78
CA ASN A 493 3.39 -23.38 56.08
C ASN A 493 2.94 -23.28 54.62
N VAL A 494 2.26 -22.18 54.27
CA VAL A 494 1.68 -21.94 52.93
C VAL A 494 2.61 -21.17 52.00
N LYS A 495 3.85 -20.90 52.40
CA LYS A 495 4.83 -20.14 51.58
C LYS A 495 5.00 -20.68 50.15
N PRO A 496 5.10 -22.01 49.89
CA PRO A 496 5.25 -22.53 48.53
C PRO A 496 4.10 -22.14 47.58
N ILE A 497 2.87 -21.99 48.11
CA ILE A 497 1.70 -21.58 47.32
C ILE A 497 1.87 -20.14 46.80
N LYS A 498 2.44 -19.25 47.62
CA LYS A 498 2.76 -17.86 47.22
C LYS A 498 3.84 -17.81 46.15
N ASP A 499 4.80 -18.73 46.17
CA ASP A 499 5.82 -18.86 45.13
C ASP A 499 5.25 -19.45 43.82
N LYS A 500 4.20 -20.27 43.87
CA LYS A 500 3.44 -20.66 42.66
C LYS A 500 2.71 -19.50 41.99
N MET A 501 2.22 -18.51 42.75
CA MET A 501 1.65 -17.30 42.14
C MET A 501 2.73 -16.54 41.34
N LYS A 502 3.95 -16.41 41.88
CA LYS A 502 5.09 -15.84 41.15
C LYS A 502 5.46 -16.64 39.90
N GLN A 503 5.29 -17.96 39.93
CA GLN A 503 5.56 -18.83 38.77
C GLN A 503 4.54 -18.59 37.62
N ILE A 504 3.26 -18.32 37.94
CA ILE A 504 2.25 -17.92 36.94
C ILE A 504 2.56 -16.51 36.41
N GLU A 505 2.88 -15.56 37.29
CA GLU A 505 3.26 -14.18 36.91
C GLU A 505 4.48 -14.15 35.96
N ALA A 506 5.47 -15.01 36.20
CA ALA A 506 6.66 -15.13 35.38
C ALA A 506 6.36 -15.65 33.96
N ALA A 507 5.30 -16.44 33.75
CA ALA A 507 4.89 -16.92 32.43
C ALA A 507 4.31 -15.81 31.52
N TYR A 508 3.99 -14.65 32.10
CA TYR A 508 3.33 -13.51 31.44
C TYR A 508 4.15 -12.21 31.40
N ASN A 509 5.36 -12.19 31.98
CA ASN A 509 6.22 -11.01 32.14
C ASN A 509 5.56 -9.90 33.00
N ASN A 510 5.65 -10.04 34.32
CA ASN A 510 5.23 -9.05 35.33
C ASN A 510 5.73 -7.61 35.02
N PRO A 511 4.95 -6.52 35.28
CA PRO A 511 3.68 -6.50 36.00
C PRO A 511 2.44 -6.64 35.10
N LEU A 512 1.46 -7.42 35.57
CA LEU A 512 0.26 -7.78 34.80
C LEU A 512 -0.75 -6.64 34.69
N ASN A 513 -1.06 -5.94 35.78
CA ASN A 513 -1.94 -4.76 35.84
C ASN A 513 -3.37 -5.05 35.35
N HIS A 514 -4.05 -6.05 35.93
CA HIS A 514 -5.43 -6.46 35.61
C HIS A 514 -5.66 -6.83 34.13
N ARG A 515 -4.62 -7.29 33.43
CA ARG A 515 -4.68 -7.74 32.03
C ARG A 515 -4.77 -9.26 31.88
N VAL A 516 -4.90 -10.00 32.98
CA VAL A 516 -5.01 -11.46 32.98
C VAL A 516 -6.30 -11.87 33.69
N SER A 517 -7.24 -12.40 32.93
CA SER A 517 -8.50 -12.95 33.45
C SER A 517 -8.31 -14.35 34.02
N LEU A 518 -9.14 -14.75 34.98
CA LEU A 518 -9.15 -16.07 35.61
C LEU A 518 -10.45 -16.83 35.38
N ASP A 519 -10.32 -18.12 35.09
CA ASP A 519 -11.41 -19.08 34.90
C ASP A 519 -11.14 -20.39 35.65
N ASN A 520 -12.21 -21.10 36.01
CA ASN A 520 -12.17 -22.45 36.61
C ASN A 520 -11.29 -22.59 37.87
N VAL A 521 -11.12 -21.50 38.64
CA VAL A 521 -10.32 -21.47 39.87
C VAL A 521 -10.99 -22.30 40.96
N ASP A 522 -10.28 -23.31 41.49
CA ASP A 522 -10.76 -24.14 42.60
C ASP A 522 -9.58 -24.59 43.48
N THR A 523 -9.82 -24.53 44.80
CA THR A 523 -8.89 -24.93 45.86
C THR A 523 -9.54 -25.99 46.72
N THR A 524 -8.79 -26.98 47.16
CA THR A 524 -9.19 -27.84 48.29
C THR A 524 -7.96 -28.12 49.12
N PHE A 525 -7.96 -27.72 50.39
CA PHE A 525 -6.97 -28.19 51.36
C PHE A 525 -7.67 -29.08 52.38
N THR A 526 -7.02 -30.14 52.82
CA THR A 526 -7.47 -30.95 53.96
C THR A 526 -6.34 -31.14 54.94
N ALA A 527 -6.61 -30.86 56.21
CA ALA A 527 -5.76 -31.27 57.33
C ALA A 527 -6.55 -32.29 58.16
N SER A 528 -5.88 -33.33 58.65
CA SER A 528 -6.50 -34.28 59.57
C SER A 528 -5.59 -34.60 60.75
N LEU A 529 -6.24 -34.95 61.85
CA LEU A 529 -5.62 -35.23 63.15
C LEU A 529 -6.20 -36.56 63.67
N GLU A 530 -5.34 -37.56 63.85
CA GLU A 530 -5.70 -38.88 64.33
C GLU A 530 -5.11 -39.13 65.72
N LEU A 531 -5.99 -39.32 66.71
CA LEU A 531 -5.59 -39.65 68.07
C LEU A 531 -5.24 -41.16 68.20
N PRO A 532 -4.27 -41.54 69.04
CA PRO A 532 -4.05 -42.95 69.38
C PRO A 532 -5.25 -43.53 70.14
N ALA A 533 -5.41 -44.86 70.14
CA ALA A 533 -6.61 -45.54 70.66
C ALA A 533 -6.91 -45.26 72.14
N GLU A 534 -5.89 -44.94 72.94
CA GLU A 534 -6.00 -44.55 74.33
C GLU A 534 -6.40 -43.08 74.55
N MET A 535 -6.62 -42.30 73.48
CA MET A 535 -7.14 -40.94 73.51
C MET A 535 -8.44 -40.81 72.71
N ALA A 536 -9.26 -39.82 73.05
CA ALA A 536 -10.52 -39.55 72.33
C ALA A 536 -10.86 -38.06 72.35
N PHE A 537 -11.57 -37.58 71.33
CA PHE A 537 -12.28 -36.30 71.41
C PHE A 537 -13.61 -36.51 72.16
N THR A 538 -13.92 -35.64 73.12
CA THR A 538 -15.18 -35.67 73.89
C THR A 538 -16.41 -35.56 73.00
N GLU A 539 -16.36 -34.66 72.02
CA GLU A 539 -17.48 -34.39 71.13
C GLU A 539 -17.61 -35.41 69.99
N THR A 540 -18.85 -35.66 69.56
CA THR A 540 -19.14 -36.47 68.36
C THR A 540 -18.62 -35.82 67.08
N THR A 541 -18.64 -34.49 67.01
CA THR A 541 -17.99 -33.69 65.96
C THR A 541 -17.24 -32.53 66.61
N PRO A 542 -15.91 -32.61 66.77
CA PRO A 542 -15.12 -31.54 67.39
C PRO A 542 -15.19 -30.23 66.63
N THR A 543 -15.14 -29.11 67.36
CA THR A 543 -15.07 -27.79 66.76
C THR A 543 -13.66 -27.51 66.25
N ALA A 544 -13.57 -26.96 65.03
CA ALA A 544 -12.32 -26.54 64.41
C ALA A 544 -12.31 -25.03 64.17
N LYS A 545 -11.22 -24.35 64.52
CA LYS A 545 -10.99 -22.92 64.28
C LYS A 545 -9.81 -22.72 63.34
N LEU A 546 -9.94 -21.76 62.42
CA LEU A 546 -8.89 -21.35 61.48
C LEU A 546 -8.30 -19.99 61.88
N GLU A 547 -6.99 -19.89 61.89
CA GLU A 547 -6.21 -18.67 62.13
C GLU A 547 -5.16 -18.48 61.02
N GLY A 548 -4.74 -17.23 60.77
CA GLY A 548 -3.82 -16.83 59.69
C GLY A 548 -4.44 -16.71 58.28
N ALA A 549 -5.70 -17.14 58.10
CA ALA A 549 -6.36 -17.19 56.79
C ALA A 549 -6.87 -15.84 56.25
N ASN A 550 -6.84 -14.78 57.07
CA ASN A 550 -7.11 -13.37 56.73
C ASN A 550 -8.36 -13.12 55.85
N GLY A 551 -9.40 -13.93 56.02
CA GLY A 551 -10.66 -13.84 55.28
C GLY A 551 -10.65 -14.46 53.88
N VAL A 552 -9.52 -15.01 53.42
CA VAL A 552 -9.32 -15.58 52.08
C VAL A 552 -9.77 -17.04 52.02
N PHE A 553 -9.47 -17.82 53.07
CA PHE A 553 -9.89 -19.21 53.24
C PHE A 553 -10.89 -19.38 54.38
N LYS A 554 -11.81 -20.35 54.24
CA LYS A 554 -12.78 -20.78 55.25
C LYS A 554 -12.75 -22.30 55.41
N ILE A 555 -13.05 -22.77 56.62
CA ILE A 555 -13.43 -24.17 56.86
C ILE A 555 -14.80 -24.40 56.21
N THR A 556 -14.91 -25.46 55.42
CA THR A 556 -16.17 -25.86 54.73
C THR A 556 -16.73 -27.19 55.22
N ASN A 557 -15.91 -28.04 55.86
CA ASN A 557 -16.31 -29.31 56.43
C ASN A 557 -15.42 -29.65 57.64
N VAL A 558 -16.00 -30.29 58.66
CA VAL A 558 -15.29 -30.92 59.77
C VAL A 558 -15.95 -32.27 60.03
N GLN A 559 -15.18 -33.36 59.90
CA GLN A 559 -15.71 -34.71 59.93
C GLN A 559 -14.88 -35.60 60.86
N LYS A 560 -15.52 -36.22 61.86
CA LYS A 560 -14.92 -37.27 62.70
C LYS A 560 -15.25 -38.64 62.12
N ILE A 561 -14.24 -39.49 61.93
CA ILE A 561 -14.37 -40.91 61.61
C ILE A 561 -13.52 -41.68 62.62
N GLY A 562 -14.17 -42.31 63.60
CA GLY A 562 -13.50 -42.98 64.71
C GLY A 562 -12.65 -42.01 65.55
N ASN A 563 -11.34 -42.26 65.59
CA ASN A 563 -10.30 -41.48 66.25
C ASN A 563 -9.74 -40.32 65.40
N LYS A 564 -10.08 -40.24 64.11
CA LYS A 564 -9.57 -39.25 63.16
C LYS A 564 -10.57 -38.13 62.91
N VAL A 565 -10.10 -36.89 62.93
CA VAL A 565 -10.85 -35.68 62.54
C VAL A 565 -10.22 -35.10 61.28
N THR A 566 -11.01 -34.85 60.24
CA THR A 566 -10.58 -34.19 59.00
C THR A 566 -11.30 -32.86 58.85
N VAL A 567 -10.53 -31.81 58.58
CA VAL A 567 -10.98 -30.43 58.32
C VAL A 567 -10.72 -30.10 56.86
N THR A 568 -11.73 -29.63 56.13
CA THR A 568 -11.60 -29.18 54.73
C THR A 568 -11.65 -27.66 54.66
N LEU A 569 -10.74 -27.07 53.90
CA LEU A 569 -10.63 -25.63 53.65
C LEU A 569 -10.80 -25.33 52.16
N LYS A 570 -11.51 -24.24 51.85
CA LYS A 570 -11.64 -23.67 50.49
C LYS A 570 -11.60 -22.14 50.54
N LEU A 571 -11.37 -21.52 49.38
CA LEU A 571 -11.51 -20.06 49.20
C LEU A 571 -12.91 -19.55 49.60
N VAL A 572 -12.98 -18.31 50.08
CA VAL A 572 -14.22 -17.66 50.51
C VAL A 572 -15.08 -17.23 49.31
N LYS A 573 -14.45 -16.65 48.28
CA LYS A 573 -15.06 -16.11 47.04
C LYS A 573 -14.46 -16.77 45.79
N ASN A 574 -15.12 -16.55 44.64
CA ASN A 574 -14.58 -16.84 43.31
C ASN A 574 -13.77 -15.64 42.80
N TYR A 575 -12.90 -15.85 41.80
CA TYR A 575 -12.05 -14.82 41.21
C TYR A 575 -12.14 -14.86 39.69
N SER A 576 -12.18 -13.68 39.07
CA SER A 576 -12.12 -13.49 37.61
C SER A 576 -10.95 -12.61 37.16
N ASP A 577 -10.24 -11.97 38.08
CA ASP A 577 -9.02 -11.19 37.84
C ASP A 577 -7.83 -11.83 38.56
N TYR A 578 -6.68 -11.90 37.89
CA TYR A 578 -5.49 -12.54 38.45
C TYR A 578 -4.82 -11.71 39.55
N ASP A 579 -4.77 -10.37 39.43
CA ASP A 579 -4.03 -9.55 40.39
C ASP A 579 -4.77 -9.42 41.72
N GLU A 580 -6.12 -9.37 41.72
CA GLU A 580 -6.96 -9.53 42.93
C GLU A 580 -6.69 -10.88 43.63
N PHE A 581 -6.71 -11.97 42.85
CA PHE A 581 -6.46 -13.32 43.34
C PHE A 581 -5.06 -13.50 43.92
N ALA A 582 -4.04 -13.03 43.23
CA ALA A 582 -2.67 -13.09 43.69
C ALA A 582 -2.44 -12.19 44.92
N ALA A 583 -3.12 -11.04 45.03
CA ALA A 583 -3.06 -10.19 46.21
C ALA A 583 -3.65 -10.88 47.45
N ASP A 584 -4.84 -11.48 47.33
CA ASP A 584 -5.48 -12.22 48.41
C ASP A 584 -4.63 -13.44 48.85
N ILE A 585 -4.11 -14.24 47.91
CA ILE A 585 -3.22 -15.38 48.26
C ILE A 585 -1.92 -14.90 48.92
N LYS A 586 -1.40 -13.71 48.57
CA LYS A 586 -0.22 -13.11 49.22
C LYS A 586 -0.53 -12.56 50.62
N SER A 587 -1.76 -12.13 50.90
CA SER A 587 -2.18 -11.51 52.16
C SER A 587 -2.50 -12.50 53.30
N VAL A 588 -2.71 -13.78 52.98
CA VAL A 588 -2.74 -14.89 53.96
C VAL A 588 -1.41 -14.95 54.72
N ASP A 589 -1.40 -15.29 56.00
CA ASP A 589 -0.15 -15.44 56.78
C ASP A 589 0.72 -16.58 56.20
N ASP A 590 2.05 -16.53 56.36
CA ASP A 590 2.93 -17.63 55.88
C ASP A 590 2.66 -18.97 56.59
N ASN A 591 2.01 -18.96 57.75
CA ASN A 591 1.57 -20.13 58.50
C ASN A 591 0.07 -20.05 58.82
N LEU A 592 -0.71 -21.01 58.31
CA LEU A 592 -2.08 -21.25 58.77
C LEU A 592 -2.06 -22.12 60.03
N LYS A 593 -2.99 -21.86 60.96
CA LYS A 593 -3.21 -22.68 62.16
C LYS A 593 -4.66 -23.20 62.18
N VAL A 594 -4.83 -24.53 62.22
CA VAL A 594 -6.12 -25.22 62.38
C VAL A 594 -6.19 -25.82 63.78
N LYS A 595 -6.98 -25.22 64.65
CA LYS A 595 -7.13 -25.62 66.06
C LYS A 595 -8.32 -26.56 66.23
N VAL A 596 -8.10 -27.71 66.87
CA VAL A 596 -9.14 -28.70 67.20
C VAL A 596 -9.09 -28.99 68.70
N SER A 597 -10.19 -28.63 69.39
CA SER A 597 -10.31 -28.72 70.84
C SER A 597 -10.98 -30.03 71.31
N GLY A 598 -10.78 -30.38 72.59
CA GLY A 598 -11.53 -31.44 73.28
C GLY A 598 -10.90 -32.83 73.26
N ALA A 599 -9.60 -32.97 73.00
CA ALA A 599 -8.90 -34.25 73.05
C ALA A 599 -8.44 -34.60 74.47
N VAL A 600 -8.85 -35.77 74.99
CA VAL A 600 -8.58 -36.25 76.35
C VAL A 600 -8.00 -37.66 76.36
N PHE A 601 -7.32 -38.05 77.44
CA PHE A 601 -6.97 -39.44 77.69
C PHE A 601 -8.18 -40.27 78.13
N THR A 602 -8.28 -41.49 77.60
CA THR A 602 -9.32 -42.46 78.01
C THR A 602 -8.97 -43.17 79.32
N ALA A 603 -9.91 -43.97 79.83
CA ALA A 603 -9.65 -44.91 80.91
C ALA A 603 -8.53 -45.94 80.61
N ALA A 604 -8.30 -46.28 79.33
CA ALA A 604 -7.27 -47.24 78.93
C ALA A 604 -5.84 -46.68 78.98
N ALA A 605 -5.68 -45.35 78.90
CA ALA A 605 -4.38 -44.70 78.96
C ALA A 605 -3.70 -44.93 80.34
N LYS A 606 -2.38 -45.14 80.33
CA LYS A 606 -1.54 -45.45 81.50
C LYS A 606 -0.57 -44.30 81.81
N PRO A 607 -0.21 -44.07 83.09
CA PRO A 607 0.74 -43.02 83.44
C PRO A 607 2.12 -43.32 82.87
N ASN A 608 2.86 -42.25 82.54
CA ASN A 608 4.22 -42.28 81.99
C ASN A 608 4.37 -43.12 80.70
N THR A 609 3.28 -43.41 79.99
CA THR A 609 3.27 -44.09 78.69
C THR A 609 3.13 -43.07 77.57
N ASN A 610 3.94 -43.18 76.53
CA ASN A 610 3.92 -42.29 75.37
C ASN A 610 2.74 -42.62 74.44
N TYR A 611 2.08 -41.58 73.95
CA TYR A 611 0.94 -41.65 73.03
C TYR A 611 1.15 -40.64 71.90
N THR A 612 1.34 -41.14 70.67
CA THR A 612 1.64 -40.32 69.48
C THR A 612 0.37 -40.01 68.71
N VAL A 613 0.07 -38.71 68.55
CA VAL A 613 -0.96 -38.19 67.66
C VAL A 613 -0.37 -38.04 66.26
N LYS A 614 -1.17 -38.32 65.21
CA LYS A 614 -0.73 -38.24 63.81
C LYS A 614 -1.46 -37.14 63.05
N GLY A 615 -0.72 -36.48 62.16
CA GLY A 615 -1.22 -35.45 61.25
C GLY A 615 -1.04 -35.88 59.79
N GLU A 616 -2.03 -35.56 58.96
CA GLU A 616 -1.91 -35.61 57.51
C GLU A 616 -2.40 -34.29 56.93
N ILE A 617 -1.71 -33.78 55.92
CA ILE A 617 -2.11 -32.59 55.18
C ILE A 617 -2.05 -32.90 53.68
N SER A 618 -3.01 -32.38 52.92
CA SER A 618 -2.95 -32.35 51.46
C SER A 618 -3.61 -31.08 50.92
N GLY A 619 -3.26 -30.74 49.68
CA GLY A 619 -3.82 -29.57 49.00
C GLY A 619 -3.86 -29.76 47.49
N ASP A 620 -4.87 -29.17 46.86
CA ASP A 620 -5.02 -29.06 45.41
C ASP A 620 -5.41 -27.61 45.06
N PHE A 621 -4.79 -27.06 44.03
CA PHE A 621 -5.06 -25.70 43.53
C PHE A 621 -4.93 -25.68 42.01
N LYS A 622 -6.02 -25.35 41.32
CA LYS A 622 -6.08 -25.33 39.85
C LYS A 622 -6.83 -24.10 39.34
N GLY A 623 -6.59 -23.76 38.09
CA GLY A 623 -7.29 -22.69 37.37
C GLY A 623 -6.73 -22.48 35.96
N THR A 624 -7.37 -21.58 35.22
CA THR A 624 -6.92 -21.12 33.90
C THR A 624 -6.75 -19.61 33.96
N ALA A 625 -5.57 -19.11 33.61
CA ALA A 625 -5.29 -17.70 33.41
C ALA A 625 -5.23 -17.40 31.90
N THR A 626 -5.69 -16.23 31.48
CA THR A 626 -5.71 -15.80 30.07
C THR A 626 -5.32 -14.33 29.94
N MET A 627 -4.28 -14.01 29.16
CA MET A 627 -3.84 -12.64 28.89
C MET A 627 -4.76 -11.96 27.88
N ASN A 628 -5.51 -10.95 28.33
CA ASN A 628 -6.58 -10.28 27.57
C ASN A 628 -6.10 -9.65 26.25
N ALA A 629 -4.82 -9.26 26.16
CA ALA A 629 -4.25 -8.60 24.99
C ALA A 629 -3.68 -9.55 23.92
N THR A 630 -3.40 -10.82 24.25
CA THR A 630 -2.75 -11.79 23.34
C THR A 630 -3.46 -13.13 23.26
N GLY A 631 -4.46 -13.35 24.11
CA GLY A 631 -5.11 -14.64 24.32
C GLY A 631 -4.25 -15.69 25.04
N LYS A 632 -2.97 -15.40 25.37
CA LYS A 632 -2.04 -16.40 25.93
C LYS A 632 -2.61 -17.07 27.18
N VAL A 633 -2.65 -18.40 27.18
CA VAL A 633 -3.28 -19.21 28.24
C VAL A 633 -2.21 -19.85 29.13
N VAL A 634 -2.39 -19.73 30.44
CA VAL A 634 -1.61 -20.49 31.44
C VAL A 634 -2.59 -21.27 32.31
N LYS A 635 -2.69 -22.57 32.05
CA LYS A 635 -3.40 -23.51 32.93
C LYS A 635 -2.48 -23.88 34.07
N PHE A 636 -2.99 -23.95 35.30
CA PHE A 636 -2.21 -24.38 36.46
C PHE A 636 -2.94 -25.47 37.23
N LYS A 637 -2.17 -26.43 37.74
CA LYS A 637 -2.65 -27.54 38.56
C LYS A 637 -1.54 -28.01 39.50
N PHE A 638 -1.57 -27.50 40.73
CA PHE A 638 -0.61 -27.80 41.78
C PHE A 638 -1.25 -28.67 42.85
N ALA A 639 -0.51 -29.66 43.33
CA ALA A 639 -0.90 -30.52 44.45
C ALA A 639 0.18 -30.53 45.54
N TRP A 640 -0.22 -30.78 46.78
CA TRP A 640 0.66 -30.79 47.94
C TRP A 640 0.39 -31.95 48.89
N LYS A 641 1.44 -32.38 49.60
CA LYS A 641 1.38 -33.36 50.68
C LYS A 641 2.13 -32.86 51.91
N GLY A 642 1.58 -33.15 53.09
CA GLY A 642 2.14 -32.77 54.37
C GLY A 642 3.46 -33.48 54.68
N LYS A 643 4.38 -32.74 55.30
CA LYS A 643 5.60 -33.25 55.96
C LYS A 643 5.85 -32.48 57.24
N GLN A 644 6.52 -33.09 58.21
CA GLN A 644 6.82 -32.43 59.48
C GLN A 644 7.94 -31.40 59.31
N LEU A 645 7.78 -30.24 59.93
CA LEU A 645 8.85 -29.24 60.03
C LEU A 645 10.05 -29.84 60.78
N PRO A 646 11.30 -29.73 60.27
CA PRO A 646 12.49 -30.23 60.95
C PRO A 646 12.66 -29.69 62.38
N GLU A 647 12.33 -28.42 62.59
CA GLU A 647 12.35 -27.71 63.88
C GLU A 647 11.17 -28.04 64.82
N GLY A 648 10.21 -28.84 64.34
CA GLY A 648 9.08 -29.36 65.11
C GLY A 648 9.05 -30.90 65.16
N ALA A 649 10.10 -31.58 64.71
CA ALA A 649 10.11 -33.03 64.59
C ALA A 649 10.00 -33.72 65.96
N ASP A 650 9.02 -34.62 66.11
CA ASP A 650 8.69 -35.37 67.33
C ASP A 650 9.94 -35.95 68.02
N ALA A 651 10.08 -35.77 69.34
CA ALA A 651 11.33 -36.08 70.04
C ALA A 651 11.63 -37.59 70.18
N ILE A 652 10.66 -38.46 69.92
CA ILE A 652 10.89 -39.91 69.78
C ILE A 652 11.01 -40.38 68.34
N ALA A 653 10.71 -39.52 67.35
CA ALA A 653 10.86 -39.77 65.92
C ALA A 653 11.60 -38.65 65.14
N PRO A 654 12.71 -38.04 65.62
CA PRO A 654 13.25 -36.77 65.12
C PRO A 654 13.90 -36.83 63.71
N ASN A 655 13.73 -37.94 62.99
CA ASN A 655 14.18 -38.11 61.60
C ASN A 655 13.04 -38.52 60.65
N ASP A 656 11.82 -38.81 61.14
CA ASP A 656 10.70 -39.27 60.30
C ASP A 656 9.82 -38.12 59.78
N LEU A 657 10.45 -37.16 59.10
CA LEU A 657 9.79 -35.96 58.61
C LEU A 657 8.70 -36.22 57.53
N ASN A 658 8.47 -37.47 57.13
CA ASN A 658 7.40 -37.84 56.21
C ASN A 658 6.04 -38.05 56.92
N ASN A 659 6.04 -38.23 58.24
CA ASN A 659 4.84 -38.37 59.06
C ASN A 659 4.79 -37.17 60.02
N ILE A 660 3.69 -36.43 60.04
CA ILE A 660 3.51 -35.37 61.05
C ILE A 660 3.07 -36.05 62.35
N THR A 661 3.86 -35.91 63.41
CA THR A 661 3.66 -36.63 64.68
C THR A 661 3.88 -35.73 65.89
N PHE A 662 3.18 -36.01 67.00
CA PHE A 662 3.40 -35.32 68.28
C PHE A 662 3.12 -36.28 69.43
N THR A 663 4.11 -36.48 70.31
CA THR A 663 4.02 -37.50 71.36
C THR A 663 3.80 -36.90 72.75
N LEU A 664 2.70 -37.27 73.41
CA LEU A 664 2.37 -36.85 74.76
C LEU A 664 2.20 -38.01 75.74
N LYS A 665 2.38 -37.73 77.03
CA LYS A 665 2.14 -38.66 78.15
C LYS A 665 1.59 -37.92 79.36
N TYR A 666 0.80 -38.60 80.18
CA TYR A 666 0.38 -38.04 81.47
C TYR A 666 1.18 -38.59 82.65
N LYS A 667 1.44 -37.75 83.66
CA LYS A 667 2.20 -38.14 84.86
C LYS A 667 1.34 -38.92 85.86
N SER A 668 1.94 -39.89 86.56
CA SER A 668 1.31 -40.47 87.74
C SER A 668 1.14 -39.41 88.83
N SER A 669 -0.04 -39.33 89.45
CA SER A 669 -0.22 -38.56 90.68
C SER A 669 0.57 -39.21 91.82
N SER A 670 1.44 -38.43 92.47
CA SER A 670 2.21 -38.87 93.63
C SER A 670 1.39 -38.68 94.91
N PRO A 671 1.36 -39.63 95.86
CA PRO A 671 0.54 -39.52 97.06
C PRO A 671 1.04 -38.42 98.01
N THR A 672 0.11 -37.62 98.53
CA THR A 672 0.40 -36.56 99.50
C THR A 672 0.86 -37.14 100.84
N VAL A 673 2.00 -36.70 101.36
CA VAL A 673 2.50 -37.09 102.69
C VAL A 673 2.36 -35.92 103.67
N VAL A 674 1.62 -36.14 104.75
CA VAL A 674 1.46 -35.18 105.87
C VAL A 674 2.08 -35.80 107.13
N PRO A 675 2.94 -35.08 107.88
CA PRO A 675 3.75 -35.68 108.95
C PRO A 675 3.11 -35.63 110.35
N PRO A 676 3.33 -36.67 111.19
CA PRO A 676 3.20 -36.61 112.64
C PRO A 676 4.55 -36.71 113.38
N THR A 677 4.55 -36.36 114.67
CA THR A 677 5.71 -36.30 115.59
C THR A 677 5.44 -37.16 116.86
N PRO A 678 6.30 -37.21 117.91
CA PRO A 678 7.68 -37.74 117.90
C PRO A 678 8.02 -38.73 119.06
N ASN A 679 9.12 -39.50 118.92
CA ASN A 679 9.81 -40.31 119.97
C ASN A 679 9.05 -41.54 120.54
N LYS A 680 9.67 -42.56 121.18
CA LYS A 680 11.00 -42.73 121.83
C LYS A 680 11.75 -44.05 121.40
N PRO A 681 13.01 -44.30 121.83
CA PRO A 681 13.93 -45.23 121.14
C PRO A 681 14.51 -46.42 121.97
N VAL A 682 15.13 -47.38 121.25
CA VAL A 682 16.29 -48.23 121.62
C VAL A 682 17.04 -48.50 120.28
N VAL A 683 18.21 -47.92 119.98
CA VAL A 683 19.60 -48.25 120.42
C VAL A 683 20.17 -49.52 119.74
N PRO A 684 21.41 -49.52 119.20
CA PRO A 684 21.67 -50.14 117.89
C PRO A 684 22.73 -51.25 117.88
N ASN A 685 23.07 -51.76 116.68
CA ASN A 685 24.38 -52.36 116.43
C ASN A 685 25.01 -51.81 115.12
N LYS A 686 26.35 -51.86 115.02
CA LYS A 686 27.17 -51.08 114.07
C LYS A 686 27.65 -51.94 112.85
N PRO A 687 28.53 -51.47 111.92
CA PRO A 687 28.35 -51.71 110.49
C PRO A 687 29.39 -52.71 109.93
N ASN A 688 29.46 -52.82 108.60
CA ASN A 688 30.72 -53.15 107.92
C ASN A 688 31.00 -52.17 106.79
N THR A 689 32.28 -51.87 106.54
CA THR A 689 32.77 -50.85 105.61
C THR A 689 33.66 -51.48 104.55
N GLY A 690 33.49 -51.10 103.28
CA GLY A 690 34.21 -51.70 102.15
C GLY A 690 34.43 -50.73 101.00
N ASP A 691 35.22 -49.68 101.22
CA ASP A 691 35.66 -48.75 100.17
C ASP A 691 36.93 -49.28 99.48
N ARG A 692 36.94 -49.30 98.14
CA ARG A 692 38.12 -49.55 97.29
C ARG A 692 37.98 -48.89 95.92
N SER A 693 38.82 -47.91 95.68
CA SER A 693 39.03 -47.24 94.39
C SER A 693 40.16 -47.90 93.57
N ASN A 694 40.11 -47.76 92.23
CA ASN A 694 41.32 -47.79 91.39
C ASN A 694 41.06 -47.26 89.96
N LEU A 695 41.97 -46.41 89.48
CA LEU A 695 42.21 -46.02 88.08
C LEU A 695 43.59 -46.61 87.68
N PRO A 696 43.90 -46.92 86.40
CA PRO A 696 44.65 -45.93 85.58
C PRO A 696 44.63 -46.04 84.01
N ILE A 697 44.80 -44.87 83.36
CA ILE A 697 45.70 -44.54 82.21
C ILE A 697 45.63 -45.32 80.86
N TYR A 698 45.42 -44.57 79.75
CA TYR A 698 46.29 -44.35 78.55
C TYR A 698 45.51 -43.42 77.58
N LEU A 699 45.91 -42.17 77.27
CA LEU A 699 46.89 -41.70 76.23
C LEU A 699 46.61 -42.25 74.81
N ALA A 700 46.61 -41.51 73.68
CA ALA A 700 46.58 -40.07 73.29
C ALA A 700 46.32 -40.02 71.72
N VAL A 701 46.49 -39.00 70.84
CA VAL A 701 47.14 -37.66 70.79
C VAL A 701 46.47 -36.80 69.66
N ALA A 702 46.29 -35.47 69.84
CA ALA A 702 46.09 -34.37 68.84
C ALA A 702 44.94 -34.41 67.78
N GLY A 703 44.47 -33.26 67.24
CA GLY A 703 44.67 -31.86 67.68
C GLY A 703 44.41 -30.75 66.63
N LEU A 704 43.79 -29.64 67.07
CA LEU A 704 43.83 -28.22 66.61
C LEU A 704 43.55 -27.88 65.10
N ALA A 705 42.69 -26.95 64.67
CA ALA A 705 42.15 -25.65 65.15
C ALA A 705 42.88 -24.38 64.62
N GLY A 706 42.09 -23.36 64.21
CA GLY A 706 42.50 -22.07 63.60
C GLY A 706 41.85 -21.87 62.22
N ILE A 707 41.01 -20.89 61.86
CA ILE A 707 40.71 -19.48 62.24
C ILE A 707 41.47 -18.39 61.41
N ALA A 708 40.67 -17.46 60.86
CA ALA A 708 40.97 -16.08 60.41
C ALA A 708 41.53 -15.77 58.98
N LEU A 709 40.62 -15.24 58.14
CA LEU A 709 40.60 -13.88 57.56
C LEU A 709 41.54 -13.41 56.40
N ILE A 710 40.88 -12.69 55.47
CA ILE A 710 41.34 -11.54 54.65
C ILE A 710 42.32 -11.78 53.48
N GLY A 711 41.88 -11.36 52.27
CA GLY A 711 42.67 -10.41 51.46
C GLY A 711 42.99 -10.77 50.00
N GLY A 712 42.83 -9.78 49.11
CA GLY A 712 43.85 -9.55 48.05
C GLY A 712 43.72 -10.28 46.71
N THR A 713 42.83 -9.79 45.85
CA THR A 713 42.94 -9.68 44.38
C THR A 713 44.34 -9.86 43.72
N VAL A 714 44.40 -10.43 42.49
CA VAL A 714 45.12 -9.93 41.27
C VAL A 714 45.67 -11.04 40.32
N PHE A 715 45.08 -11.08 39.10
CA PHE A 715 45.66 -11.41 37.77
C PHE A 715 45.91 -12.84 37.20
N LYS A 716 45.26 -13.04 36.04
CA LYS A 716 45.78 -13.49 34.71
C LYS A 716 46.10 -14.97 34.44
N ARG A 717 45.38 -15.48 33.41
CA ARG A 717 45.86 -15.91 32.06
C ARG A 717 47.21 -16.68 32.01
N LYS A 718 47.37 -17.77 31.24
CA LYS A 718 46.70 -18.14 29.96
C LYS A 718 47.09 -19.57 29.53
N LYS A 719 46.30 -20.19 28.62
CA LYS A 719 46.69 -21.32 27.71
C LYS A 719 47.00 -22.66 28.43
N GLN A 720 47.03 -23.84 27.79
CA GLN A 720 46.63 -24.34 26.45
C GLN A 720 46.21 -25.83 26.66
N LYS A 721 45.50 -26.54 25.78
CA LYS A 721 45.23 -26.33 24.34
C LYS A 721 43.74 -26.16 24.05
#